data_AF-A0A1Z4C4B8-F1
#
_entry.id   AF-A0A1Z4C4B8-F1
#
_cell.length_a   1.000
_cell.length_b   1.000
_cell.length_c   1.000
_cell.angle_alpha   90.00
_cell.angle_beta   90.00
_cell.angle_gamma   90.00
#
_symmetry.space_group_name_H-M   'P 1'
#
loop_
_entity.id
_entity.type
_entity.pdbx_description
1 polymer ?
#
loop_
_entity_poly.entity_id
_entity_poly.type
_entity_poly.pdbx_seq_one_letter_code
_entity_poly.pdbx_strand_id
1 'polypeptide(L)'
;MSGTRTLSAMTLFFFVWMTLYPAMAAAVAAVPAPSVTPAVAQPAPDTLESLRGLSQHAHAKTEAGEDSGTEVKQLLQHAAQLDGEQQRAEAGFAADRQHLEERHLPDIIRERHAQALADYRANMQQLRQQLTDFKAAHDRKDAAAARRHLKSLAQFLDNAQKHRQHLPFDADNLPSVIPNRKTRAPKTSRRDLDGILHPPKPVAVAANELTPGMLATDDPGPTPTATDLAATEDAPLSTAVKAQAAALHNNPVAIYNWVRNTVEFQPTYGGIQNADQTLQTRRGNAADTASLLVALLRAANIPARYAYGTVQIPAAQVMNWVGSVGTPEAAQSLLNQGGIPNSAVVSGGVITAFKLEHVWVEAFVDYFPSRGAVNKVGDTWVPLDASFKQRGDQNGLDLTAAVPLNAQAVTDTAKAAAQCGADSAQALDSAPVADAFADYSLRLNRYLAAQSPDLSLTDILGTHTITAARYPILLGSLPYATVSQATVTATYPDSLRWRLRYAVYASELERGQNRPALILDNSLAALGGQRVTLSFTPATAADQSALDSFMPAPHPDGSPIEAAEFPAGLPGYLIHVRAELKVGGTTVASGGDFQLGQPLLGSLGHFDPAAAVWHDRPHALSAGEYHALAIDGAGIAAAQLDALAQTAAATVDKAGQGDFSAADRDSLVGGYLHQAVLADFALADAHNALAADAAAIAAVPLPSYGRAALQLAPTLLFGSVRQARFLGTALHADRRAASLAPKTATSLPLPAYQRQSLQRASADSQQILQRLLTDSQRPGESVSAVKALATAIRQGIPLLGLDSTNAAAQLPQLGLDDSTKTDLANAVNSGFQALAQQTPVTLGGYVGGGYRLDNPQTGAGAYRLSTEQAGGADGLLFGNAGLGYLSMASAQQAAATATPALQAAHDLDSQLAALLPDRTGASQLRWSTYPAQSGIVSALFLTQLANQPYRDACDQATAFLAADLAAAAGLPANAANHPLAIISAPLTATAANQPYRYPVQATDSDGDPLSYRLSAAPGGMTVGSDGLLAWDNPVPGNYPIRLRVDDGQAYTEQTYTLSVGAAPATPNVQVSVSPAVANPGDSILVNITVLGGDLSQASLSVDGVAQALDSKGQARLSAAASGTHLLVASLGGVSQQSQYSVRAPGDSTALVQSEGGMLLDYSNGEPWNPKHF
;
A
#
# COMPACT_ATOMS: atom_id res chain seq x y z
N MET A 1 22.56 34.29 60.35
CA MET A 1 23.17 34.37 59.00
C MET A 1 23.26 32.95 58.44
N SER A 2 22.76 32.73 57.22
CA SER A 2 22.64 31.45 56.50
C SER A 2 21.66 30.42 57.08
N GLY A 3 20.90 29.76 56.19
CA GLY A 3 20.32 28.42 56.43
C GLY A 3 18.79 28.24 56.31
N THR A 4 18.40 27.45 55.30
CA THR A 4 17.34 26.40 55.29
C THR A 4 15.88 26.68 54.82
N ARG A 5 15.45 25.74 53.95
CA ARG A 5 14.15 25.01 53.83
C ARG A 5 13.23 25.22 52.59
N THR A 6 12.78 24.05 52.15
CA THR A 6 11.98 23.55 51.03
C THR A 6 10.47 23.81 51.12
N LEU A 7 9.78 23.54 49.99
CA LEU A 7 8.34 23.29 49.76
C LEU A 7 7.38 24.49 49.70
N SER A 8 6.81 24.75 48.51
CA SER A 8 5.35 24.87 48.27
C SER A 8 5.04 25.63 46.96
N ALA A 9 4.61 24.91 45.91
CA ALA A 9 3.87 25.49 44.77
C ALA A 9 3.08 24.41 43.99
N MET A 10 2.67 23.32 44.63
CA MET A 10 1.98 22.19 43.99
C MET A 10 0.53 22.01 44.47
N THR A 11 -0.06 23.04 45.08
CA THR A 11 -1.35 22.94 45.80
C THR A 11 -2.45 23.84 45.23
N LEU A 12 -2.21 24.60 44.16
CA LEU A 12 -3.24 25.45 43.54
C LEU A 12 -3.82 24.91 42.22
N PHE A 13 -3.21 23.88 41.61
CA PHE A 13 -3.71 23.28 40.36
C PHE A 13 -4.74 22.16 40.59
N PHE A 14 -4.95 21.74 41.84
CA PHE A 14 -5.75 20.56 42.19
C PHE A 14 -7.24 20.84 42.46
N PHE A 15 -7.70 22.10 42.43
CA PHE A 15 -9.05 22.46 42.91
C PHE A 15 -10.02 23.04 41.88
N VAL A 16 -9.66 23.12 40.59
CA VAL A 16 -10.60 23.51 39.51
C VAL A 16 -10.93 22.33 38.58
N TRP A 17 -10.26 21.18 38.75
CA TRP A 17 -10.39 20.01 37.87
C TRP A 17 -11.51 19.03 38.26
N MET A 18 -12.32 19.32 39.29
CA MET A 18 -13.18 18.29 39.93
C MET A 18 -14.68 18.60 40.03
N THR A 19 -15.23 19.52 39.24
CA THR A 19 -16.67 19.87 39.37
C THR A 19 -17.55 19.74 38.13
N LEU A 20 -17.11 19.12 37.02
CA LEU A 20 -18.01 18.74 35.93
C LEU A 20 -17.46 17.54 35.15
N TYR A 21 -17.72 16.30 35.59
CA TYR A 21 -17.88 15.11 34.71
C TYR A 21 -18.40 13.91 35.53
N PRO A 22 -19.73 13.70 35.55
CA PRO A 22 -20.27 12.36 35.40
C PRO A 22 -21.27 12.35 34.24
N ALA A 23 -20.78 12.01 33.04
CA ALA A 23 -21.58 11.51 31.91
C ALA A 23 -20.66 11.00 30.79
N MET A 24 -19.90 9.93 31.05
CA MET A 24 -19.21 9.14 30.00
C MET A 24 -19.33 7.64 30.29
N ALA A 25 -20.58 7.19 30.49
CA ALA A 25 -20.94 5.78 30.52
C ALA A 25 -22.40 5.63 30.06
N ALA A 26 -22.71 6.19 28.89
CA ALA A 26 -23.95 5.99 28.12
C ALA A 26 -23.83 6.57 26.68
N ALA A 27 -22.70 6.33 25.99
CA ALA A 27 -22.50 6.78 24.60
C ALA A 27 -21.79 5.74 23.71
N VAL A 28 -21.84 4.46 24.08
CA VAL A 28 -21.48 3.32 23.19
C VAL A 28 -22.71 2.84 22.39
N ALA A 29 -23.86 3.48 22.56
CA ALA A 29 -25.00 3.42 21.64
C ALA A 29 -25.53 4.84 21.46
N ALA A 30 -25.54 5.34 20.22
CA ALA A 30 -25.77 6.74 19.81
C ALA A 30 -24.59 7.70 20.06
N VAL A 31 -23.56 7.58 19.23
CA VAL A 31 -22.74 8.73 18.84
C VAL A 31 -23.69 9.72 18.14
N PRO A 32 -23.95 10.94 18.66
CA PRO A 32 -24.50 11.97 17.81
C PRO A 32 -23.44 12.23 16.75
N ALA A 33 -23.84 12.18 15.48
CA ALA A 33 -22.99 12.54 14.36
C ALA A 33 -22.14 13.76 14.74
N PRO A 34 -20.82 13.76 14.47
CA PRO A 34 -19.99 14.92 14.74
C PRO A 34 -20.73 16.14 14.20
N SER A 35 -20.82 17.20 15.01
CA SER A 35 -21.44 18.45 14.59
C SER A 35 -20.92 18.75 13.20
N VAL A 36 -21.84 18.71 12.22
CA VAL A 36 -21.57 18.98 10.82
C VAL A 36 -21.05 20.41 10.76
N THR A 37 -19.73 20.59 10.88
CA THR A 37 -19.06 21.68 10.17
C THR A 37 -19.57 21.56 8.75
N PRO A 38 -20.08 22.65 8.17
CA PRO A 38 -20.94 22.60 7.00
C PRO A 38 -20.28 21.66 6.01
N ALA A 39 -21.00 20.60 5.64
CA ALA A 39 -20.59 19.66 4.62
C ALA A 39 -19.84 20.48 3.58
N VAL A 40 -18.58 20.14 3.29
CA VAL A 40 -17.90 20.68 2.10
C VAL A 40 -18.96 20.59 1.04
N ALA A 41 -19.49 21.76 0.62
CA ALA A 41 -20.74 21.78 -0.13
C ALA A 41 -20.51 20.79 -1.26
N GLN A 42 -21.35 19.75 -1.32
CA GLN A 42 -21.32 18.83 -2.45
C GLN A 42 -21.15 19.73 -3.67
N PRO A 43 -20.12 19.53 -4.50
CA PRO A 43 -20.06 20.29 -5.73
C PRO A 43 -21.43 20.08 -6.36
N ALA A 44 -22.19 21.18 -6.49
CA ALA A 44 -23.51 21.11 -7.06
C ALA A 44 -23.36 20.33 -8.37
N PRO A 45 -24.27 19.38 -8.68
CA PRO A 45 -24.17 18.64 -9.93
C PRO A 45 -23.89 19.64 -11.04
N ASP A 46 -22.78 19.44 -11.75
CA ASP A 46 -22.31 20.39 -12.75
C ASP A 46 -23.42 20.53 -13.78
N THR A 47 -24.18 21.62 -13.66
CA THR A 47 -25.40 21.83 -14.44
C THR A 47 -25.04 21.98 -15.91
N LEU A 48 -23.85 22.54 -16.21
CA LEU A 48 -23.33 22.62 -17.57
C LEU A 48 -23.01 21.23 -18.12
N GLU A 49 -22.41 20.36 -17.30
CA GLU A 49 -22.12 18.97 -17.68
C GLU A 49 -23.39 18.15 -17.92
N SER A 50 -24.37 18.29 -17.02
CA SER A 50 -25.66 17.63 -17.15
C SER A 50 -26.37 18.08 -18.42
N LEU A 51 -26.36 19.38 -18.72
CA LEU A 51 -26.90 19.92 -19.97
C LEU A 51 -26.16 19.40 -21.20
N ARG A 52 -24.83 19.25 -21.13
CA ARG A 52 -24.01 18.71 -22.22
C ARG A 52 -24.42 17.27 -22.52
N GLY A 53 -24.32 16.38 -21.54
CA GLY A 53 -24.65 14.96 -21.69
C GLY A 53 -26.10 14.75 -22.16
N LEU A 54 -27.06 15.45 -21.54
CA LEU A 54 -28.47 15.36 -21.94
C LEU A 54 -28.71 15.88 -23.36
N SER A 55 -28.02 16.95 -23.77
CA SER A 55 -28.16 17.48 -25.15
C SER A 55 -27.58 16.52 -26.19
N GLN A 56 -26.44 15.88 -25.89
CA GLN A 56 -25.81 14.87 -26.75
C GLN A 56 -26.68 13.61 -26.85
N HIS A 57 -27.16 13.08 -25.71
CA HIS A 57 -28.02 11.89 -25.69
C HIS A 57 -29.36 12.14 -26.37
N ALA A 58 -30.02 13.26 -26.08
CA ALA A 58 -31.25 13.64 -26.75
C ALA A 58 -31.03 13.78 -28.27
N HIS A 59 -29.92 14.42 -28.68
CA HIS A 59 -29.58 14.52 -30.09
C HIS A 59 -29.38 13.14 -30.74
N ALA A 60 -28.56 12.27 -30.16
CA ALA A 60 -28.27 10.94 -30.68
C ALA A 60 -29.54 10.09 -30.83
N LYS A 61 -30.42 10.08 -29.82
CA LYS A 61 -31.71 9.38 -29.90
C LYS A 61 -32.62 9.92 -31.00
N THR A 62 -32.72 11.25 -31.13
CA THR A 62 -33.47 11.86 -32.24
C THR A 62 -32.84 11.58 -33.61
N GLU A 63 -31.54 11.28 -33.68
CA GLU A 63 -30.87 10.82 -34.90
C GLU A 63 -31.21 9.38 -35.25
N ALA A 64 -31.24 8.51 -34.23
CA ALA A 64 -31.58 7.09 -34.36
C ALA A 64 -33.09 6.82 -34.55
N GLY A 65 -33.95 7.84 -34.38
CA GLY A 65 -35.41 7.68 -34.42
C GLY A 65 -36.01 7.11 -33.13
N GLU A 66 -35.26 7.16 -32.03
CA GLU A 66 -35.67 6.72 -30.70
C GLU A 66 -36.37 7.83 -29.91
N ASP A 67 -37.11 7.45 -28.86
CA ASP A 67 -37.77 8.40 -27.96
C ASP A 67 -36.76 9.10 -27.04
N SER A 68 -36.69 10.43 -27.16
CA SER A 68 -35.81 11.33 -26.38
C SER A 68 -36.57 12.13 -25.31
N GLY A 69 -37.86 11.84 -25.08
CA GLY A 69 -38.73 12.62 -24.20
C GLY A 69 -38.23 12.74 -22.76
N THR A 70 -37.56 11.71 -22.24
CA THR A 70 -36.97 11.71 -20.89
C THR A 70 -35.79 12.66 -20.81
N GLU A 71 -34.84 12.56 -21.74
CA GLU A 71 -33.64 13.41 -21.79
C GLU A 71 -34.02 14.86 -22.01
N VAL A 72 -34.97 15.13 -22.89
CA VAL A 72 -35.48 16.49 -23.14
C VAL A 72 -36.13 17.08 -21.89
N LYS A 73 -36.91 16.29 -21.15
CA LYS A 73 -37.52 16.72 -19.89
C LYS A 73 -36.45 17.07 -18.85
N GLN A 74 -35.45 16.21 -18.68
CA GLN A 74 -34.33 16.44 -17.76
C GLN A 74 -33.51 17.67 -18.18
N LEU A 75 -33.25 17.83 -19.48
CA LEU A 75 -32.52 18.97 -20.04
C LEU A 75 -33.20 20.29 -19.69
N LEU A 76 -34.52 20.37 -19.86
CA LEU A 76 -35.30 21.56 -19.49
C LEU A 76 -35.37 21.78 -17.97
N GLN A 77 -35.35 20.72 -17.16
CA GLN A 77 -35.28 20.83 -15.70
C GLN A 77 -33.94 21.42 -15.24
N HIS A 78 -32.81 20.95 -15.79
CA HIS A 78 -31.49 21.52 -15.51
C HIS A 78 -31.36 22.95 -16.06
N ALA A 79 -31.95 23.24 -17.22
CA ALA A 79 -31.96 24.60 -17.78
C ALA A 79 -32.62 25.61 -16.82
N ALA A 80 -33.65 25.19 -16.07
CA ALA A 80 -34.31 26.03 -15.07
C ALA A 80 -33.44 26.32 -13.83
N GLN A 81 -32.37 25.55 -13.59
CA GLN A 81 -31.43 25.75 -12.48
C GLN A 81 -30.35 26.80 -12.79
N LEU A 82 -30.18 27.18 -14.07
CA LEU A 82 -29.10 28.07 -14.53
C LEU A 82 -29.11 29.46 -13.88
N ASP A 83 -30.27 30.00 -13.52
CA ASP A 83 -30.35 31.32 -12.88
C ASP A 83 -29.66 31.32 -11.51
N GLY A 84 -29.88 30.27 -10.71
CA GLY A 84 -29.23 30.11 -9.41
C GLY A 84 -27.74 29.79 -9.52
N GLU A 85 -27.33 29.05 -10.55
CA GLU A 85 -25.91 28.82 -10.87
C GLU A 85 -25.22 30.12 -11.29
N GLN A 86 -25.86 30.93 -12.14
CA GLN A 86 -25.31 32.22 -12.55
C GLN A 86 -25.16 33.18 -11.38
N GLN A 87 -26.18 33.28 -10.53
CA GLN A 87 -26.11 34.15 -9.36
C GLN A 87 -24.94 33.76 -8.43
N ARG A 88 -24.73 32.44 -8.21
CA ARG A 88 -23.59 31.94 -7.42
C ARG A 88 -22.24 32.23 -8.08
N ALA A 89 -22.12 31.99 -9.38
CA ALA A 89 -20.88 32.26 -10.11
C ALA A 89 -20.52 33.76 -10.09
N GLU A 90 -21.48 34.64 -10.37
CA GLU A 90 -21.26 36.10 -10.35
C GLU A 90 -20.96 36.63 -8.94
N ALA A 91 -21.62 36.09 -7.90
CA ALA A 91 -21.28 36.40 -6.51
C ALA A 91 -19.84 36.01 -6.17
N GLY A 92 -19.40 34.83 -6.64
CA GLY A 92 -18.01 34.42 -6.52
C GLY A 92 -17.07 35.39 -7.22
N PHE A 93 -17.34 35.78 -8.48
CA PHE A 93 -16.50 36.78 -9.17
C PHE A 93 -16.49 38.12 -8.43
N ALA A 94 -17.60 38.56 -7.84
CA ALA A 94 -17.64 39.78 -7.06
C ALA A 94 -16.75 39.70 -5.81
N ALA A 95 -16.76 38.56 -5.10
CA ALA A 95 -15.89 38.32 -3.95
C ALA A 95 -14.41 38.34 -4.35
N ASP A 96 -14.05 37.68 -5.47
CA ASP A 96 -12.68 37.72 -5.98
C ASP A 96 -12.26 39.18 -6.27
N ARG A 97 -13.09 39.97 -6.95
CA ARG A 97 -12.79 41.37 -7.28
C ARG A 97 -12.51 42.21 -6.03
N GLN A 98 -13.38 42.09 -5.03
CA GLN A 98 -13.22 42.80 -3.76
C GLN A 98 -11.87 42.45 -3.13
N HIS A 99 -11.49 41.18 -3.11
CA HIS A 99 -10.18 40.74 -2.63
C HIS A 99 -9.02 41.35 -3.44
N LEU A 100 -9.11 41.39 -4.78
CA LEU A 100 -8.05 42.00 -5.62
C LEU A 100 -7.86 43.49 -5.33
N GLU A 101 -8.95 44.21 -5.08
CA GLU A 101 -8.95 45.64 -4.76
C GLU A 101 -8.37 45.89 -3.37
N GLU A 102 -8.84 45.15 -2.35
CA GLU A 102 -8.35 45.28 -0.96
C GLU A 102 -6.86 44.95 -0.83
N ARG A 103 -6.39 43.93 -1.57
CA ARG A 103 -4.99 43.49 -1.57
C ARG A 103 -4.10 44.26 -2.56
N HIS A 104 -4.65 45.23 -3.30
CA HIS A 104 -3.92 46.07 -4.25
C HIS A 104 -3.10 45.26 -5.28
N LEU A 105 -3.69 44.21 -5.85
CA LEU A 105 -2.98 43.31 -6.75
C LEU A 105 -2.63 43.96 -8.11
N PRO A 106 -1.58 43.46 -8.80
CA PRO A 106 -1.12 44.00 -10.09
C PRO A 106 -2.21 44.06 -11.16
N ASP A 107 -2.10 45.05 -12.07
CA ASP A 107 -3.07 45.30 -13.15
C ASP A 107 -3.39 44.06 -13.98
N ILE A 108 -2.37 43.27 -14.33
CA ILE A 108 -2.54 42.04 -15.12
C ILE A 108 -3.49 41.03 -14.46
N ILE A 109 -3.52 40.96 -13.13
CA ILE A 109 -4.42 40.06 -12.38
C ILE A 109 -5.86 40.61 -12.43
N ARG A 110 -6.02 41.93 -12.31
CA ARG A 110 -7.32 42.60 -12.42
C ARG A 110 -7.88 42.51 -13.85
N GLU A 111 -7.02 42.59 -14.86
CA GLU A 111 -7.38 42.40 -16.27
C GLU A 111 -7.83 40.96 -16.55
N ARG A 112 -7.11 39.94 -16.06
CA ARG A 112 -7.55 38.53 -16.14
C ARG A 112 -8.90 38.32 -15.49
N HIS A 113 -9.16 38.98 -14.35
CA HIS A 113 -10.47 38.97 -13.71
C HIS A 113 -11.57 39.56 -14.59
N ALA A 114 -11.35 40.76 -15.12
CA ALA A 114 -12.32 41.41 -15.99
C ALA A 114 -12.62 40.55 -17.24
N GLN A 115 -11.58 39.95 -17.83
CA GLN A 115 -11.70 39.08 -19.00
C GLN A 115 -12.49 37.81 -18.68
N ALA A 116 -12.14 37.09 -17.60
CA ALA A 116 -12.84 35.86 -17.22
C ALA A 116 -14.34 36.07 -16.93
N LEU A 117 -14.68 37.19 -16.28
CA LEU A 117 -16.09 37.54 -16.05
C LEU A 117 -16.82 37.91 -17.34
N ALA A 118 -16.16 38.61 -18.27
CA ALA A 118 -16.74 38.95 -19.57
C ALA A 118 -17.01 37.69 -20.40
N ASP A 119 -16.04 36.78 -20.47
CA ASP A 119 -16.15 35.50 -21.19
C ASP A 119 -17.25 34.62 -20.60
N TYR A 120 -17.30 34.51 -19.27
CA TYR A 120 -18.37 33.79 -18.57
C TYR A 120 -19.76 34.33 -18.94
N ARG A 121 -19.95 35.65 -18.89
CA ARG A 121 -21.24 36.29 -19.20
C ARG A 121 -21.63 36.09 -20.66
N ALA A 122 -20.67 36.20 -21.59
CA ALA A 122 -20.91 35.97 -23.01
C ALA A 122 -21.35 34.53 -23.29
N ASN A 123 -20.64 33.55 -22.73
CA ASN A 123 -20.98 32.13 -22.89
C ASN A 123 -22.33 31.77 -22.24
N MET A 124 -22.63 32.32 -21.06
CA MET A 124 -23.92 32.10 -20.40
C MET A 124 -25.08 32.69 -21.22
N GLN A 125 -24.88 33.86 -21.82
CA GLN A 125 -25.86 34.45 -22.74
C GLN A 125 -26.10 33.55 -23.95
N GLN A 126 -25.05 33.01 -24.55
CA GLN A 126 -25.16 32.09 -25.68
C GLN A 126 -25.88 30.79 -25.29
N LEU A 127 -25.56 30.20 -24.15
CA LEU A 127 -26.22 29.00 -23.64
C LEU A 127 -27.73 29.22 -23.48
N ARG A 128 -28.13 30.33 -22.84
CA ARG A 128 -29.54 30.67 -22.66
C ARG A 128 -30.27 30.86 -23.98
N GLN A 129 -29.61 31.48 -24.96
CA GLN A 129 -30.21 31.65 -26.28
C GLN A 129 -30.47 30.29 -26.95
N GLN A 130 -29.48 29.38 -26.94
CA GLN A 130 -29.62 28.03 -27.50
C GLN A 130 -30.74 27.23 -26.81
N LEU A 131 -30.83 27.30 -25.48
CA LEU A 131 -31.89 26.63 -24.71
C LEU A 131 -33.27 27.22 -24.98
N THR A 132 -33.37 28.55 -25.12
CA THR A 132 -34.62 29.24 -25.45
C THR A 132 -35.11 28.86 -26.84
N ASP A 133 -34.20 28.83 -27.83
CA ASP A 133 -34.53 28.45 -29.20
C ASP A 133 -34.95 26.98 -29.29
N PHE A 134 -34.24 26.09 -28.58
CA PHE A 134 -34.62 24.69 -28.45
C PHE A 134 -36.02 24.54 -27.83
N LYS A 135 -36.27 25.18 -26.69
CA LYS A 135 -37.55 25.11 -25.99
C LYS A 135 -38.69 25.63 -26.88
N ALA A 136 -38.49 26.75 -27.57
CA ALA A 136 -39.49 27.30 -28.48
C ALA A 136 -39.81 26.36 -29.66
N ALA A 137 -38.81 25.67 -30.22
CA ALA A 137 -39.01 24.66 -31.25
C ALA A 137 -39.74 23.43 -30.72
N HIS A 138 -39.36 22.96 -29.53
CA HIS A 138 -39.99 21.83 -28.85
C HIS A 138 -41.47 22.10 -28.53
N ASP A 139 -41.78 23.27 -27.95
CA ASP A 139 -43.15 23.67 -27.59
C ASP A 139 -44.05 23.81 -28.84
N ARG A 140 -43.48 24.21 -29.99
CA ARG A 140 -44.17 24.25 -31.29
C ARG A 140 -44.31 22.88 -31.97
N LYS A 141 -43.75 21.82 -31.38
CA LYS A 141 -43.68 20.46 -31.97
C LYS A 141 -42.95 20.43 -33.33
N ASP A 142 -42.01 21.33 -33.55
CA ASP A 142 -41.15 21.34 -34.75
C ASP A 142 -39.94 20.43 -34.52
N ALA A 143 -40.08 19.16 -34.88
CA ALA A 143 -39.06 18.14 -34.64
C ALA A 143 -37.73 18.44 -35.38
N ALA A 144 -37.78 19.02 -36.58
CA ALA A 144 -36.58 19.33 -37.36
C ALA A 144 -35.81 20.51 -36.78
N ALA A 145 -36.51 21.56 -36.33
CA ALA A 145 -35.88 22.67 -35.62
C ALA A 145 -35.33 22.23 -34.25
N ALA A 146 -36.10 21.47 -33.47
CA ALA A 146 -35.68 20.97 -32.16
C ALA A 146 -34.38 20.13 -32.26
N ARG A 147 -34.30 19.22 -33.25
CA ARG A 147 -33.09 18.42 -33.50
C ARG A 147 -31.88 19.27 -33.87
N ARG A 148 -32.05 20.31 -34.70
CA ARG A 148 -30.95 21.25 -35.05
C ARG A 148 -30.46 22.03 -33.83
N HIS A 149 -31.37 22.51 -32.98
CA HIS A 149 -31.00 23.23 -31.77
C HIS A 149 -30.34 22.32 -30.73
N LEU A 150 -30.76 21.05 -30.59
CA LEU A 150 -30.05 20.07 -29.74
C LEU A 150 -28.61 19.85 -30.21
N LYS A 151 -28.40 19.68 -31.53
CA LYS A 151 -27.05 19.55 -32.10
C LYS A 151 -26.19 20.78 -31.83
N SER A 152 -26.74 21.97 -32.08
CA SER A 152 -26.04 23.24 -31.86
C SER A 152 -25.69 23.46 -30.38
N LEU A 153 -26.62 23.15 -29.48
CA LEU A 153 -26.42 23.19 -28.03
C LEU A 153 -25.31 22.21 -27.61
N ALA A 154 -25.38 20.96 -28.08
CA ALA A 154 -24.37 19.94 -27.79
C ALA A 154 -22.99 20.38 -28.29
N GLN A 155 -22.88 20.87 -29.52
CA GLN A 155 -21.61 21.37 -30.08
C GLN A 155 -21.08 22.60 -29.34
N PHE A 156 -21.97 23.52 -28.94
CA PHE A 156 -21.56 24.68 -28.15
C PHE A 156 -21.01 24.23 -26.79
N LEU A 157 -21.73 23.39 -26.05
CA LEU A 157 -21.31 22.91 -24.74
C LEU A 157 -20.04 22.06 -24.83
N ASP A 158 -19.88 21.25 -25.87
CA ASP A 158 -18.67 20.44 -26.09
C ASP A 158 -17.43 21.30 -26.40
N ASN A 159 -17.61 22.40 -27.15
CA ASN A 159 -16.52 23.33 -27.45
C ASN A 159 -16.22 24.28 -26.28
N ALA A 160 -17.25 24.72 -25.57
CA ALA A 160 -17.14 25.72 -24.52
C ALA A 160 -16.72 25.09 -23.20
N GLN A 161 -17.33 23.99 -22.79
CA GLN A 161 -16.91 23.27 -21.58
C GLN A 161 -15.75 22.36 -21.97
N LYS A 162 -14.51 22.80 -21.71
CA LYS A 162 -13.34 21.91 -21.70
C LYS A 162 -13.39 21.08 -20.42
N HIS A 163 -12.82 19.88 -20.42
CA HIS A 163 -12.86 18.95 -19.27
C HIS A 163 -11.50 18.38 -18.95
N ARG A 164 -11.37 17.84 -17.73
CA ARG A 164 -10.35 16.84 -17.46
C ARG A 164 -10.63 15.63 -18.34
N GLN A 165 -9.65 15.23 -19.15
CA GLN A 165 -9.84 14.10 -20.04
C GLN A 165 -9.86 12.81 -19.20
N HIS A 166 -10.98 12.11 -19.22
CA HIS A 166 -11.05 10.72 -18.77
C HIS A 166 -10.24 9.87 -19.76
N LEU A 167 -9.26 9.13 -19.26
CA LEU A 167 -8.52 8.17 -20.05
C LEU A 167 -9.25 6.83 -19.96
N PRO A 168 -9.78 6.30 -21.07
CA PRO A 168 -10.49 5.03 -21.06
C PRO A 168 -9.60 3.91 -20.53
N PHE A 169 -10.22 2.94 -19.88
CA PHE A 169 -9.56 1.67 -19.56
C PHE A 169 -8.81 1.09 -20.77
N ASP A 170 -7.54 0.72 -20.54
CA ASP A 170 -6.68 0.08 -21.53
C ASP A 170 -6.15 -1.26 -20.97
N ALA A 171 -6.63 -2.37 -21.54
CA ALA A 171 -6.29 -3.73 -21.14
C ALA A 171 -4.80 -4.07 -21.32
N ASP A 172 -4.14 -3.43 -22.29
CA ASP A 172 -2.73 -3.65 -22.58
C ASP A 172 -1.82 -2.83 -21.65
N ASN A 173 -2.40 -1.92 -20.87
CA ASN A 173 -1.67 -0.93 -20.08
C ASN A 173 -2.00 -0.95 -18.58
N LEU A 174 -2.26 -2.13 -18.03
CA LEU A 174 -2.56 -2.30 -16.61
C LEU A 174 -1.33 -2.12 -15.71
N PRO A 175 -1.49 -1.55 -14.50
CA PRO A 175 -0.45 -1.47 -13.46
C PRO A 175 0.36 -2.75 -13.29
N SER A 176 -0.31 -3.90 -13.31
CA SER A 176 0.30 -5.20 -13.05
C SER A 176 -0.19 -6.27 -14.00
N VAL A 177 0.76 -6.85 -14.75
CA VAL A 177 0.54 -7.96 -15.67
C VAL A 177 1.69 -8.95 -15.49
N ILE A 178 1.38 -10.25 -15.42
CA ILE A 178 2.41 -11.29 -15.56
C ILE A 178 2.90 -11.22 -17.02
N PRO A 179 4.17 -10.87 -17.29
CA PRO A 179 4.61 -10.60 -18.66
C PRO A 179 4.49 -11.85 -19.54
N ASN A 180 3.44 -11.94 -20.37
CA ASN A 180 3.27 -13.06 -21.29
C ASN A 180 4.07 -12.82 -22.57
N ARG A 181 5.41 -12.88 -22.46
CA ARG A 181 6.31 -12.61 -23.59
C ARG A 181 7.17 -13.81 -23.92
N LYS A 182 7.27 -14.13 -25.21
CA LYS A 182 8.35 -14.97 -25.72
C LYS A 182 9.48 -14.06 -26.13
N THR A 183 10.64 -14.19 -25.50
CA THR A 183 11.83 -13.42 -25.92
C THR A 183 12.37 -13.95 -27.23
N ARG A 184 13.04 -13.09 -28.00
CA ARG A 184 13.78 -13.54 -29.19
C ARG A 184 14.88 -14.55 -28.82
N ALA A 185 15.26 -15.38 -29.78
CA ALA A 185 16.43 -16.23 -29.64
C ALA A 185 17.72 -15.37 -29.47
N PRO A 186 18.72 -15.87 -28.73
CA PRO A 186 19.99 -15.19 -28.56
C PRO A 186 20.77 -15.14 -29.88
N LYS A 187 21.49 -14.05 -30.12
CA LYS A 187 22.39 -13.90 -31.27
C LYS A 187 23.64 -14.75 -31.08
N THR A 188 24.02 -15.50 -32.10
CA THR A 188 25.16 -16.43 -32.04
C THR A 188 26.35 -16.01 -32.88
N SER A 189 26.37 -14.76 -33.36
CA SER A 189 27.48 -14.19 -34.13
C SER A 189 27.92 -12.87 -33.52
N ARG A 190 29.23 -12.56 -33.57
CA ARG A 190 29.78 -11.29 -33.07
C ARG A 190 29.13 -10.09 -33.75
N ARG A 191 28.96 -10.14 -35.08
CA ARG A 191 28.35 -9.06 -35.86
C ARG A 191 26.93 -8.72 -35.39
N ASP A 192 26.10 -9.73 -35.12
CA ASP A 192 24.73 -9.50 -34.68
C ASP A 192 24.66 -8.97 -33.24
N LEU A 193 25.59 -9.41 -32.38
CA LEU A 193 25.73 -8.88 -31.02
C LEU A 193 26.22 -7.43 -31.02
N ASP A 194 27.21 -7.09 -31.86
CA ASP A 194 27.69 -5.72 -32.04
C ASP A 194 26.58 -4.79 -32.54
N GLY A 195 25.69 -5.29 -33.40
CA GLY A 195 24.51 -4.53 -33.85
C GLY A 195 23.49 -4.23 -32.75
N ILE A 196 23.49 -4.99 -31.65
CA ILE A 196 22.69 -4.69 -30.45
C ILE A 196 23.37 -3.59 -29.63
N LEU A 197 24.68 -3.67 -29.43
CA LEU A 197 25.43 -2.69 -28.63
C LEU A 197 25.50 -1.31 -29.32
N HIS A 198 25.61 -1.32 -30.65
CA HIS A 198 25.75 -0.12 -31.48
C HIS A 198 24.68 -0.13 -32.59
N PRO A 199 23.40 0.09 -32.24
CA PRO A 199 22.36 0.15 -33.25
C PRO A 199 22.64 1.30 -34.23
N PRO A 200 22.40 1.11 -35.54
CA PRO A 200 22.66 2.14 -36.53
C PRO A 200 21.81 3.39 -36.20
N LYS A 201 22.47 4.53 -35.98
CA LYS A 201 21.77 5.81 -35.79
C LYS A 201 21.01 6.13 -37.08
N PRO A 202 19.77 6.64 -37.01
CA PRO A 202 19.07 7.12 -38.20
C PRO A 202 19.91 8.25 -38.80
N VAL A 203 20.54 7.99 -39.94
CA VAL A 203 21.27 9.02 -40.68
C VAL A 203 20.20 9.90 -41.32
N ALA A 204 20.06 11.14 -40.85
CA ALA A 204 19.35 12.15 -41.61
C ALA A 204 20.03 12.26 -42.98
N VAL A 205 19.28 12.01 -44.06
CA VAL A 205 19.78 11.87 -45.45
C VAL A 205 20.27 13.19 -46.06
N ALA A 206 20.89 14.07 -45.25
CA ALA A 206 21.44 15.35 -45.67
C ALA A 206 22.98 15.40 -45.65
N ALA A 207 23.67 14.38 -45.13
CA ALA A 207 25.13 14.31 -45.17
C ALA A 207 25.58 13.36 -46.30
N ASN A 208 26.08 13.92 -47.40
CA ASN A 208 26.66 13.18 -48.52
C ASN A 208 28.11 12.69 -48.23
N GLU A 209 28.55 12.68 -46.97
CA GLU A 209 29.87 12.20 -46.57
C GLU A 209 29.77 11.28 -45.36
N LEU A 210 30.15 10.01 -45.56
CA LEU A 210 30.48 9.08 -44.49
C LEU A 210 31.82 9.51 -43.90
N THR A 211 31.82 10.16 -42.73
CA THR A 211 33.08 10.43 -42.02
C THR A 211 33.58 9.14 -41.36
N PRO A 212 34.91 8.87 -41.33
CA PRO A 212 35.47 7.66 -40.73
C PRO A 212 35.06 7.40 -39.27
N GLY A 213 34.65 8.44 -38.53
CA GLY A 213 34.13 8.34 -37.16
C GLY A 213 32.71 7.73 -37.06
N MET A 214 31.95 7.65 -38.16
CA MET A 214 30.63 6.99 -38.20
C MET A 214 30.73 5.47 -38.37
N LEU A 215 31.93 4.94 -38.63
CA LEU A 215 32.25 3.51 -38.81
C LEU A 215 33.28 3.01 -37.78
N ALA A 216 33.66 3.82 -36.80
CA ALA A 216 34.60 3.41 -35.76
C ALA A 216 33.95 2.31 -34.92
N THR A 217 34.59 1.15 -34.87
CA THR A 217 34.30 0.12 -33.87
C THR A 217 34.90 0.64 -32.56
N ASP A 218 34.09 0.83 -31.52
CA ASP A 218 34.54 1.20 -30.16
C ASP A 218 35.27 0.01 -29.50
N ASP A 219 36.20 -0.64 -30.21
CA ASP A 219 37.08 -1.64 -29.62
C ASP A 219 38.22 -0.91 -28.90
N PRO A 220 38.27 -0.91 -27.55
CA PRO A 220 39.32 -0.23 -26.80
C PRO A 220 40.70 -0.86 -27.02
N GLY A 221 40.77 -2.01 -27.70
CA GLY A 221 42.01 -2.72 -28.00
C GLY A 221 42.51 -3.52 -26.79
N PRO A 222 43.72 -4.11 -26.90
CA PRO A 222 44.26 -5.01 -25.88
C PRO A 222 44.91 -4.27 -24.71
N THR A 223 45.25 -2.99 -24.86
CA THR A 223 45.92 -2.20 -23.81
C THR A 223 44.87 -1.38 -23.05
N PRO A 224 44.87 -1.37 -21.70
CA PRO A 224 43.96 -0.52 -20.95
C PRO A 224 44.12 0.95 -21.25
N THR A 225 42.99 1.65 -21.22
CA THR A 225 42.89 3.08 -21.47
C THR A 225 42.34 3.80 -20.24
N ALA A 226 42.33 5.14 -20.25
CA ALA A 226 41.78 5.92 -19.14
C ALA A 226 40.26 5.69 -18.94
N THR A 227 39.51 5.34 -20.01
CA THR A 227 38.07 5.07 -19.92
C THR A 227 37.78 3.77 -19.17
N ASP A 228 38.72 2.81 -19.17
CA ASP A 228 38.61 1.57 -18.40
C ASP A 228 38.75 1.78 -16.87
N LEU A 229 39.16 2.98 -16.44
CA LEU A 229 39.25 3.41 -15.04
C LEU A 229 38.21 4.47 -14.67
N ALA A 230 37.54 5.07 -15.65
CA ALA A 230 36.64 6.19 -15.43
C ALA A 230 35.33 5.77 -14.75
N ALA A 231 34.76 6.66 -13.94
CA ALA A 231 33.39 6.51 -13.45
C ALA A 231 32.40 6.58 -14.63
N THR A 232 31.34 5.77 -14.58
CA THR A 232 30.21 5.85 -15.50
C THR A 232 28.91 5.97 -14.71
N GLU A 233 27.80 6.18 -15.42
CA GLU A 233 26.47 6.20 -14.81
C GLU A 233 26.10 4.87 -14.15
N ASP A 234 26.40 3.72 -14.79
CA ASP A 234 26.10 2.40 -14.22
C ASP A 234 27.14 1.99 -13.17
N ALA A 235 28.39 2.44 -13.30
CA ALA A 235 29.49 2.15 -12.40
C ALA A 235 30.08 3.44 -11.78
N PRO A 236 29.31 4.17 -10.95
CA PRO A 236 29.79 5.37 -10.28
C PRO A 236 30.89 5.03 -9.25
N LEU A 237 31.86 5.93 -9.11
CA LEU A 237 32.91 5.83 -8.09
C LEU A 237 32.54 6.61 -6.83
N SER A 238 31.38 6.25 -6.26
CA SER A 238 30.82 6.88 -5.07
C SER A 238 31.69 6.67 -3.83
N THR A 239 31.39 7.41 -2.76
CA THR A 239 32.05 7.23 -1.47
C THR A 239 31.85 5.81 -0.92
N ALA A 240 30.63 5.25 -1.07
CA ALA A 240 30.31 3.90 -0.59
C ALA A 240 31.07 2.82 -1.38
N VAL A 241 31.13 2.94 -2.71
CA VAL A 241 31.90 2.02 -3.57
C VAL A 241 33.39 2.07 -3.22
N LYS A 242 33.97 3.26 -3.05
CA LYS A 242 35.39 3.40 -2.65
C LYS A 242 35.66 2.81 -1.28
N ALA A 243 34.77 3.04 -0.32
CA ALA A 243 34.88 2.46 1.02
C ALA A 243 34.81 0.93 0.97
N GLN A 244 33.89 0.37 0.18
CA GLN A 244 33.76 -1.07 0.01
C GLN A 244 34.98 -1.69 -0.68
N ALA A 245 35.53 -1.06 -1.72
CA ALA A 245 36.76 -1.51 -2.38
C ALA A 245 37.95 -1.51 -1.41
N ALA A 246 38.09 -0.45 -0.60
CA ALA A 246 39.12 -0.34 0.42
C ALA A 246 38.97 -1.39 1.54
N ALA A 247 37.74 -1.68 1.97
CA ALA A 247 37.44 -2.74 2.94
C ALA A 247 37.83 -4.13 2.43
N LEU A 248 37.84 -4.32 1.10
CA LEU A 248 38.31 -5.52 0.42
C LEU A 248 39.80 -5.43 0.04
N HIS A 249 40.53 -4.52 0.68
CA HIS A 249 41.96 -4.27 0.50
C HIS A 249 42.36 -3.95 -0.95
N ASN A 250 41.43 -3.39 -1.74
CA ASN A 250 41.61 -3.14 -3.16
C ASN A 250 42.11 -4.37 -3.93
N ASN A 251 41.76 -5.59 -3.48
CA ASN A 251 42.28 -6.83 -4.03
C ASN A 251 41.26 -7.42 -5.03
N PRO A 252 41.63 -7.73 -6.28
CA PRO A 252 40.66 -8.16 -7.30
C PRO A 252 40.03 -9.52 -6.99
N VAL A 253 40.76 -10.44 -6.34
CA VAL A 253 40.21 -11.73 -5.89
C VAL A 253 39.21 -11.54 -4.75
N ALA A 254 39.53 -10.70 -3.77
CA ALA A 254 38.62 -10.37 -2.66
C ALA A 254 37.35 -9.68 -3.17
N ILE A 255 37.51 -8.71 -4.09
CA ILE A 255 36.40 -8.02 -4.76
C ILE A 255 35.50 -9.00 -5.51
N TYR A 256 36.07 -9.84 -6.38
CA TYR A 256 35.31 -10.83 -7.14
C TYR A 256 34.53 -11.80 -6.23
N ASN A 257 35.21 -12.38 -5.23
CA ASN A 257 34.57 -13.29 -4.28
C ASN A 257 33.46 -12.58 -3.49
N TRP A 258 33.67 -11.34 -3.09
CA TRP A 258 32.68 -10.58 -2.33
C TRP A 258 31.43 -10.31 -3.18
N VAL A 259 31.58 -9.73 -4.39
CA VAL A 259 30.42 -9.45 -5.27
C VAL A 259 29.65 -10.74 -5.58
N ARG A 260 30.37 -11.81 -5.95
CA ARG A 260 29.75 -13.10 -6.28
C ARG A 260 28.93 -13.67 -5.12
N ASN A 261 29.46 -13.60 -3.90
CA ASN A 261 28.88 -14.28 -2.74
C ASN A 261 27.90 -13.41 -1.94
N THR A 262 27.75 -12.13 -2.27
CA THR A 262 26.87 -11.21 -1.52
C THR A 262 25.73 -10.63 -2.34
N VAL A 263 25.84 -10.58 -3.67
CA VAL A 263 24.80 -10.04 -4.55
C VAL A 263 23.91 -11.18 -5.05
N GLU A 264 22.63 -11.18 -4.68
CA GLU A 264 21.61 -12.09 -5.18
C GLU A 264 21.29 -11.78 -6.65
N PHE A 265 21.15 -12.83 -7.47
CA PHE A 265 20.88 -12.67 -8.90
C PHE A 265 19.40 -12.43 -9.18
N GLN A 266 19.11 -11.43 -10.00
CA GLN A 266 17.78 -11.20 -10.56
C GLN A 266 17.77 -11.52 -12.06
N PRO A 267 16.91 -12.45 -12.53
CA PRO A 267 16.84 -12.82 -13.94
C PRO A 267 16.14 -11.78 -14.83
N THR A 268 16.62 -10.54 -14.86
CA THR A 268 16.14 -9.47 -15.77
C THR A 268 17.17 -9.14 -16.84
N TYR A 269 16.72 -8.60 -17.98
CA TYR A 269 17.59 -8.16 -19.08
C TYR A 269 17.82 -6.66 -19.09
N GLY A 270 19.06 -6.25 -19.39
CA GLY A 270 19.48 -4.85 -19.43
C GLY A 270 19.84 -4.27 -18.06
N GLY A 271 20.47 -3.09 -18.03
CA GLY A 271 20.78 -2.37 -16.79
C GLY A 271 19.52 -1.75 -16.21
N ILE A 272 19.13 -2.15 -15.00
CA ILE A 272 17.92 -1.66 -14.30
C ILE A 272 18.27 -0.72 -13.15
N GLN A 273 19.53 -0.73 -12.71
CA GLN A 273 20.04 0.11 -11.63
C GLN A 273 21.56 0.27 -11.73
N ASN A 274 22.11 1.23 -10.98
CA ASN A 274 23.55 1.46 -10.93
C ASN A 274 24.25 0.66 -9.81
N ALA A 275 25.59 0.72 -9.78
CA ALA A 275 26.42 0.03 -8.80
C ALA A 275 26.12 0.42 -7.34
N ASP A 276 25.76 1.68 -7.07
CA ASP A 276 25.43 2.13 -5.71
C ASP A 276 24.16 1.45 -5.20
N GLN A 277 23.13 1.39 -6.05
CA GLN A 277 21.90 0.67 -5.73
C GLN A 277 22.17 -0.83 -5.56
N THR A 278 22.97 -1.46 -6.43
CA THR A 278 23.32 -2.89 -6.29
C THR A 278 24.13 -3.18 -5.03
N LEU A 279 24.97 -2.24 -4.59
CA LEU A 279 25.68 -2.32 -3.32
C LEU A 279 24.72 -2.27 -2.12
N GLN A 280 23.69 -1.43 -2.19
CA GLN A 280 22.69 -1.26 -1.13
C GLN A 280 21.69 -2.42 -1.07
N THR A 281 21.08 -2.77 -2.21
CA THR A 281 20.06 -3.84 -2.31
C THR A 281 20.66 -5.23 -2.17
N ARG A 282 21.96 -5.37 -2.44
CA ARG A 282 22.65 -6.66 -2.58
C ARG A 282 21.90 -7.59 -3.55
N ARG A 283 21.25 -7.00 -4.55
CA ARG A 283 20.46 -7.66 -5.59
C ARG A 283 20.75 -6.99 -6.92
N GLY A 284 20.85 -7.79 -7.97
CA GLY A 284 21.04 -7.25 -9.30
C GLY A 284 21.08 -8.34 -10.36
N ASN A 285 20.83 -7.95 -11.59
CA ASN A 285 20.96 -8.85 -12.72
C ASN A 285 22.41 -8.93 -13.21
N ALA A 286 22.64 -9.54 -14.36
CA ALA A 286 23.98 -9.68 -14.93
C ALA A 286 24.65 -8.32 -15.18
N ALA A 287 23.92 -7.35 -15.73
CA ALA A 287 24.39 -6.00 -15.99
C ALA A 287 24.68 -5.23 -14.70
N ASP A 288 23.76 -5.23 -13.73
CA ASP A 288 23.95 -4.46 -12.49
C ASP A 288 25.08 -5.08 -11.63
N THR A 289 25.16 -6.41 -11.57
CA THR A 289 26.26 -7.12 -10.89
C THR A 289 27.60 -6.85 -11.55
N ALA A 290 27.64 -6.84 -12.89
CA ALA A 290 28.84 -6.47 -13.63
C ALA A 290 29.23 -5.01 -13.38
N SER A 291 28.26 -4.09 -13.33
CA SER A 291 28.48 -2.68 -13.03
C SER A 291 29.03 -2.45 -11.63
N LEU A 292 28.53 -3.16 -10.60
CA LEU A 292 29.12 -3.13 -9.26
C LEU A 292 30.54 -3.68 -9.24
N LEU A 293 30.79 -4.79 -9.93
CA LEU A 293 32.14 -5.36 -10.04
C LEU A 293 33.10 -4.39 -10.73
N VAL A 294 32.69 -3.77 -11.85
CA VAL A 294 33.45 -2.72 -12.55
C VAL A 294 33.73 -1.54 -11.63
N ALA A 295 32.72 -1.03 -10.92
CA ALA A 295 32.87 0.11 -10.02
C ALA A 295 33.89 -0.16 -8.90
N LEU A 296 33.82 -1.32 -8.24
CA LEU A 296 34.75 -1.71 -7.19
C LEU A 296 36.17 -1.93 -7.71
N LEU A 297 36.34 -2.56 -8.88
CA LEU A 297 37.65 -2.75 -9.51
C LEU A 297 38.27 -1.41 -9.91
N ARG A 298 37.50 -0.51 -10.53
CA ARG A 298 37.97 0.84 -10.89
C ARG A 298 38.31 1.68 -9.68
N ALA A 299 37.52 1.59 -8.60
CA ALA A 299 37.85 2.22 -7.32
C ALA A 299 39.16 1.68 -6.70
N ALA A 300 39.49 0.41 -6.96
CA ALA A 300 40.76 -0.22 -6.62
C ALA A 300 41.90 0.08 -7.63
N ASN A 301 41.68 1.00 -8.58
CA ASN A 301 42.59 1.35 -9.66
C ASN A 301 42.95 0.18 -10.59
N ILE A 302 41.99 -0.71 -10.82
CA ILE A 302 42.10 -1.86 -11.72
C ILE A 302 41.24 -1.58 -12.96
N PRO A 303 41.82 -1.48 -14.16
CA PRO A 303 41.03 -1.27 -15.37
C PRO A 303 40.03 -2.41 -15.57
N ALA A 304 38.77 -2.06 -15.82
CA ALA A 304 37.68 -3.01 -15.98
C ALA A 304 36.73 -2.56 -17.09
N ARG A 305 36.17 -3.51 -17.84
CA ARG A 305 35.27 -3.25 -18.96
C ARG A 305 34.19 -4.33 -19.09
N TYR A 306 33.12 -4.02 -19.80
CA TYR A 306 32.00 -4.92 -20.02
C TYR A 306 32.26 -5.83 -21.22
N ALA A 307 31.87 -7.09 -21.08
CA ALA A 307 31.76 -8.04 -22.17
C ALA A 307 30.31 -8.53 -22.26
N TYR A 308 29.83 -8.67 -23.49
CA TYR A 308 28.46 -9.10 -23.79
C TYR A 308 28.50 -10.26 -24.77
N GLY A 309 27.64 -11.25 -24.58
CA GLY A 309 27.61 -12.39 -25.50
C GLY A 309 26.57 -13.43 -25.18
N THR A 310 26.58 -14.50 -25.97
CA THR A 310 25.71 -15.65 -25.76
C THR A 310 26.48 -16.77 -25.07
N VAL A 311 25.92 -17.28 -23.99
CA VAL A 311 26.50 -18.34 -23.16
C VAL A 311 25.59 -19.56 -23.17
N GLN A 312 26.15 -20.75 -22.91
CA GLN A 312 25.38 -21.99 -22.79
C GLN A 312 25.56 -22.60 -21.40
N ILE A 313 24.44 -22.78 -20.69
CA ILE A 313 24.41 -23.25 -19.30
C ILE A 313 23.51 -24.49 -19.19
N PRO A 314 23.93 -25.58 -18.51
CA PRO A 314 23.09 -26.74 -18.23
C PRO A 314 21.74 -26.37 -17.59
N ALA A 315 20.67 -27.05 -17.99
CA ALA A 315 19.31 -26.71 -17.56
C ALA A 315 19.13 -26.76 -16.04
N ALA A 316 19.70 -27.76 -15.38
CA ALA A 316 19.66 -27.90 -13.92
C ALA A 316 20.31 -26.71 -13.19
N GLN A 317 21.40 -26.16 -13.72
CA GLN A 317 22.07 -24.99 -13.14
C GLN A 317 21.23 -23.73 -13.33
N VAL A 318 20.57 -23.57 -14.49
CA VAL A 318 19.66 -22.45 -14.75
C VAL A 318 18.43 -22.52 -13.84
N MET A 319 17.82 -23.70 -13.69
CA MET A 319 16.67 -23.92 -12.80
C MET A 319 16.95 -23.49 -11.36
N ASN A 320 18.11 -23.86 -10.83
CA ASN A 320 18.56 -23.40 -9.52
C ASN A 320 18.83 -21.89 -9.51
N TRP A 321 19.54 -21.38 -10.51
CA TRP A 321 20.01 -19.99 -10.56
C TRP A 321 18.86 -18.95 -10.61
N VAL A 322 17.80 -19.20 -11.37
CA VAL A 322 16.74 -18.20 -11.61
C VAL A 322 15.64 -18.14 -10.53
N GLY A 323 15.60 -19.12 -9.61
CA GLY A 323 14.55 -19.17 -8.58
C GLY A 323 14.26 -20.55 -7.99
N SER A 324 15.17 -21.52 -8.15
CA SER A 324 15.02 -22.90 -7.66
C SER A 324 13.72 -23.58 -8.08
N VAL A 325 13.40 -23.48 -9.37
CA VAL A 325 12.17 -24.06 -9.95
C VAL A 325 12.34 -25.53 -10.32
N GLY A 326 11.25 -26.30 -10.27
CA GLY A 326 11.25 -27.75 -10.45
C GLY A 326 11.35 -28.26 -11.89
N THR A 327 11.13 -27.40 -12.90
CA THR A 327 11.19 -27.81 -14.32
C THR A 327 11.99 -26.83 -15.20
N PRO A 328 12.63 -27.30 -16.29
CA PRO A 328 13.26 -26.41 -17.27
C PRO A 328 12.29 -25.41 -17.89
N GLU A 329 11.02 -25.76 -18.09
CA GLU A 329 9.99 -24.89 -18.66
C GLU A 329 9.66 -23.72 -17.71
N ALA A 330 9.58 -23.99 -16.41
CA ALA A 330 9.43 -22.94 -15.40
C ALA A 330 10.64 -21.98 -15.40
N ALA A 331 11.85 -22.52 -15.55
CA ALA A 331 13.07 -21.71 -15.64
C ALA A 331 13.08 -20.85 -16.90
N GLN A 332 12.69 -21.43 -18.04
CA GLN A 332 12.57 -20.70 -19.29
C GLN A 332 11.48 -19.61 -19.22
N SER A 333 10.37 -19.89 -18.52
CA SER A 333 9.30 -18.91 -18.28
C SER A 333 9.81 -17.69 -17.52
N LEU A 334 10.62 -17.88 -16.46
CA LEU A 334 11.24 -16.77 -15.72
C LEU A 334 12.22 -15.97 -16.60
N LEU A 335 13.07 -16.62 -17.38
CA LEU A 335 13.98 -15.94 -18.32
C LEU A 335 13.20 -15.11 -19.35
N ASN A 336 12.13 -15.67 -19.89
CA ASN A 336 11.24 -15.01 -20.84
C ASN A 336 10.56 -13.79 -20.20
N GLN A 337 9.93 -13.96 -19.04
CA GLN A 337 9.27 -12.88 -18.29
C GLN A 337 10.25 -11.78 -17.86
N GLY A 338 11.50 -12.13 -17.56
CA GLY A 338 12.60 -11.19 -17.30
C GLY A 338 13.21 -10.52 -18.53
N GLY A 339 12.83 -10.96 -19.73
CA GLY A 339 13.25 -10.36 -20.99
C GLY A 339 14.58 -10.87 -21.51
N ILE A 340 15.17 -11.89 -20.88
CA ILE A 340 16.48 -12.43 -21.26
C ILE A 340 16.34 -13.22 -22.57
N PRO A 341 16.98 -12.79 -23.68
CA PRO A 341 16.97 -13.54 -24.93
C PRO A 341 17.55 -14.94 -24.71
N ASN A 342 16.73 -15.97 -24.91
CA ASN A 342 17.08 -17.35 -24.59
C ASN A 342 16.53 -18.36 -25.61
N SER A 343 17.15 -19.54 -25.65
CA SER A 343 16.65 -20.69 -26.40
C SER A 343 17.04 -22.01 -25.72
N ALA A 344 16.11 -22.96 -25.66
CA ALA A 344 16.35 -24.28 -25.12
C ALA A 344 17.20 -25.15 -26.08
N VAL A 345 18.14 -25.91 -25.51
CA VAL A 345 18.91 -26.94 -26.21
C VAL A 345 18.28 -28.30 -25.88
N VAL A 346 17.60 -28.87 -26.88
CA VAL A 346 16.85 -30.11 -26.73
C VAL A 346 17.68 -31.30 -27.23
N SER A 347 17.78 -32.34 -26.41
CA SER A 347 18.38 -33.62 -26.78
C SER A 347 17.50 -34.76 -26.26
N GLY A 348 17.14 -35.72 -27.12
CA GLY A 348 16.24 -36.81 -26.75
C GLY A 348 14.85 -36.37 -26.28
N GLY A 349 14.37 -35.19 -26.72
CA GLY A 349 13.08 -34.63 -26.31
C GLY A 349 13.09 -33.89 -24.97
N VAL A 350 14.24 -33.79 -24.29
CA VAL A 350 14.39 -33.11 -23.00
C VAL A 350 15.27 -31.87 -23.16
N ILE A 351 14.94 -30.80 -22.43
CA ILE A 351 15.77 -29.59 -22.36
C ILE A 351 17.00 -29.89 -21.50
N THR A 352 18.19 -29.88 -22.12
CA THR A 352 19.46 -30.22 -21.47
C THR A 352 20.29 -29.00 -21.08
N ALA A 353 20.14 -27.90 -21.80
CA ALA A 353 20.82 -26.63 -21.56
C ALA A 353 20.01 -25.46 -22.11
N PHE A 354 20.37 -24.24 -21.73
CA PHE A 354 19.88 -23.01 -22.33
C PHE A 354 21.04 -22.24 -22.94
N LYS A 355 20.82 -21.69 -24.14
CA LYS A 355 21.61 -20.57 -24.64
C LYS A 355 20.93 -19.28 -24.22
N LEU A 356 21.67 -18.33 -23.67
CA LEU A 356 21.15 -17.04 -23.23
C LEU A 356 22.15 -15.92 -23.47
N GLU A 357 21.65 -14.72 -23.77
CA GLU A 357 22.48 -13.51 -23.81
C GLU A 357 22.80 -13.02 -22.40
N HIS A 358 24.05 -12.61 -22.19
CA HIS A 358 24.62 -12.38 -20.86
C HIS A 358 25.71 -11.31 -20.87
N VAL A 359 25.93 -10.68 -19.71
CA VAL A 359 26.95 -9.65 -19.48
C VAL A 359 27.92 -10.16 -18.41
N TRP A 360 29.22 -9.95 -18.62
CA TRP A 360 30.27 -10.18 -17.61
C TRP A 360 31.34 -9.09 -17.70
N VAL A 361 32.38 -9.19 -16.87
CA VAL A 361 33.46 -8.20 -16.77
C VAL A 361 34.76 -8.77 -17.32
N GLU A 362 35.55 -7.96 -18.00
CA GLU A 362 36.98 -8.19 -18.18
C GLU A 362 37.77 -7.24 -17.29
N ALA A 363 38.66 -7.77 -16.46
CA ALA A 363 39.51 -6.99 -15.56
C ALA A 363 40.98 -7.14 -15.93
N PHE A 364 41.72 -6.04 -15.99
CA PHE A 364 43.15 -6.04 -16.31
C PHE A 364 43.98 -6.15 -15.03
N VAL A 365 44.48 -7.36 -14.74
CA VAL A 365 45.11 -7.70 -13.47
C VAL A 365 46.55 -8.20 -13.67
N ASP A 366 47.35 -8.21 -12.60
CA ASP A 366 48.63 -8.95 -12.55
C ASP A 366 48.27 -10.44 -12.57
N TYR A 367 48.17 -11.03 -13.75
CA TYR A 367 47.83 -12.43 -13.88
C TYR A 367 49.08 -13.30 -13.85
N PHE A 368 50.20 -12.82 -14.40
CA PHE A 368 51.49 -13.50 -14.33
C PHE A 368 52.50 -12.72 -13.48
N PRO A 369 52.90 -13.23 -12.29
CA PRO A 369 52.64 -14.57 -11.75
C PRO A 369 51.45 -14.64 -10.77
N SER A 370 50.83 -13.52 -10.39
CA SER A 370 50.00 -13.48 -9.17
C SER A 370 48.60 -14.09 -9.32
N ARG A 371 48.11 -14.23 -10.56
CA ARG A 371 46.75 -14.67 -10.87
C ARG A 371 45.68 -13.79 -10.20
N GLY A 372 45.98 -12.50 -10.01
CA GLY A 372 45.16 -11.53 -9.29
C GLY A 372 45.23 -11.61 -7.76
N ALA A 373 45.99 -12.55 -7.17
CA ALA A 373 46.11 -12.64 -5.70
C ALA A 373 46.76 -11.39 -5.09
N VAL A 374 47.54 -10.64 -5.87
CA VAL A 374 48.13 -9.36 -5.46
C VAL A 374 47.69 -8.28 -6.44
N ASN A 375 47.27 -7.13 -5.92
CA ASN A 375 47.00 -5.96 -6.76
C ASN A 375 48.32 -5.25 -7.09
N LYS A 376 48.84 -5.49 -8.29
CA LYS A 376 50.01 -4.81 -8.88
C LYS A 376 49.64 -4.30 -10.29
N VAL A 377 50.64 -3.78 -11.01
CA VAL A 377 50.50 -3.41 -12.42
C VAL A 377 50.02 -4.63 -13.21
N GLY A 378 48.87 -4.49 -13.87
CA GLY A 378 48.27 -5.58 -14.64
C GLY A 378 49.02 -5.91 -15.93
N ASP A 379 48.79 -7.12 -16.43
CA ASP A 379 49.37 -7.62 -17.68
C ASP A 379 48.34 -8.32 -18.59
N THR A 380 47.20 -8.75 -18.05
CA THR A 380 46.26 -9.64 -18.74
C THR A 380 44.81 -9.25 -18.44
N TRP A 381 43.98 -9.20 -19.47
CA TRP A 381 42.52 -9.13 -19.34
C TRP A 381 41.97 -10.50 -18.94
N VAL A 382 41.29 -10.55 -17.79
CA VAL A 382 40.72 -11.78 -17.23
C VAL A 382 39.20 -11.67 -17.21
N PRO A 383 38.46 -12.62 -17.80
CA PRO A 383 37.00 -12.62 -17.75
C PRO A 383 36.51 -13.08 -16.37
N LEU A 384 35.57 -12.33 -15.82
CA LEU A 384 34.97 -12.51 -14.49
C LEU A 384 33.46 -12.34 -14.59
N ASP A 385 32.72 -13.39 -14.22
CA ASP A 385 31.28 -13.29 -14.00
C ASP A 385 30.95 -13.58 -12.54
N ALA A 386 30.47 -12.56 -11.84
CA ALA A 386 30.02 -12.64 -10.45
C ALA A 386 28.50 -12.86 -10.36
N SER A 387 27.77 -12.76 -11.48
CA SER A 387 26.32 -12.94 -11.54
C SER A 387 25.92 -14.42 -11.60
N PHE A 388 26.75 -15.29 -12.18
CA PHE A 388 26.50 -16.74 -12.15
C PHE A 388 26.89 -17.38 -10.81
N LYS A 389 25.89 -17.95 -10.14
CA LYS A 389 26.02 -18.63 -8.85
C LYS A 389 24.92 -19.67 -8.67
N GLN A 390 25.16 -20.62 -7.77
CA GLN A 390 24.16 -21.60 -7.37
C GLN A 390 23.62 -21.21 -6.00
N ARG A 391 22.34 -21.48 -5.77
CA ARG A 391 21.62 -21.22 -4.52
C ARG A 391 21.68 -22.46 -3.62
N GLY A 392 21.90 -22.21 -2.34
CA GLY A 392 21.73 -23.18 -1.25
C GLY A 392 20.50 -22.80 -0.44
N ASP A 393 19.31 -22.91 -1.05
CA ASP A 393 18.06 -22.62 -0.35
C ASP A 393 17.82 -23.68 0.74
N GLN A 394 17.49 -23.25 1.95
CA GLN A 394 16.97 -24.13 2.99
C GLN A 394 15.52 -23.77 3.23
N ASN A 395 14.64 -24.78 3.19
CA ASN A 395 13.23 -24.57 3.50
C ASN A 395 13.08 -24.24 4.99
N GLY A 396 12.20 -23.29 5.28
CA GLY A 396 11.74 -23.06 6.64
C GLY A 396 10.73 -24.10 7.10
N LEU A 397 10.01 -23.77 8.17
CA LEU A 397 8.86 -24.55 8.61
C LEU A 397 7.75 -24.51 7.56
N ASP A 398 7.13 -25.65 7.27
CA ASP A 398 5.91 -25.70 6.46
C ASP A 398 4.71 -25.25 7.31
N LEU A 399 4.59 -23.93 7.49
CA LEU A 399 3.56 -23.32 8.32
C LEU A 399 2.15 -23.54 7.75
N THR A 400 2.04 -23.71 6.43
CA THR A 400 0.77 -24.01 5.76
C THR A 400 0.26 -25.40 6.13
N ALA A 401 1.14 -26.41 6.19
CA ALA A 401 0.76 -27.75 6.63
C ALA A 401 0.63 -27.84 8.17
N ALA A 402 1.49 -27.15 8.91
CA ALA A 402 1.53 -27.23 10.37
C ALA A 402 0.37 -26.48 11.06
N VAL A 403 -0.03 -25.33 10.49
CA VAL A 403 -1.12 -24.49 11.00
C VAL A 403 -2.11 -24.23 9.86
N PRO A 404 -2.96 -25.21 9.53
CA PRO A 404 -3.89 -25.07 8.43
C PRO A 404 -5.04 -24.11 8.77
N LEU A 405 -5.46 -23.33 7.78
CA LEU A 405 -6.68 -22.53 7.78
C LEU A 405 -7.75 -23.26 6.98
N ASN A 406 -8.90 -23.51 7.60
CA ASN A 406 -10.08 -23.99 6.87
C ASN A 406 -10.75 -22.82 6.14
N ALA A 407 -10.11 -22.34 5.07
CA ALA A 407 -10.55 -21.19 4.27
C ALA A 407 -11.99 -21.34 3.76
N GLN A 408 -12.40 -22.57 3.44
CA GLN A 408 -13.76 -22.89 3.01
C GLN A 408 -14.77 -22.64 4.13
N ALA A 409 -14.49 -23.10 5.36
CA ALA A 409 -15.38 -22.86 6.50
C ALA A 409 -15.47 -21.38 6.89
N VAL A 410 -14.36 -20.63 6.82
CA VAL A 410 -14.38 -19.17 7.05
C VAL A 410 -15.34 -18.50 6.06
N THR A 411 -15.21 -18.86 4.79
CA THR A 411 -16.01 -18.30 3.71
C THR A 411 -17.49 -18.71 3.83
N ASP A 412 -17.77 -19.97 4.13
CA ASP A 412 -19.14 -20.47 4.30
C ASP A 412 -19.84 -19.83 5.51
N THR A 413 -19.10 -19.57 6.60
CA THR A 413 -19.64 -18.91 7.79
C THR A 413 -19.93 -17.44 7.51
N ALA A 414 -19.02 -16.73 6.83
CA ALA A 414 -19.25 -15.34 6.41
C ALA A 414 -20.47 -15.19 5.47
N LYS A 415 -20.78 -16.25 4.71
CA LYS A 415 -21.93 -16.30 3.80
C LYS A 415 -23.26 -16.71 4.44
N ALA A 416 -23.27 -17.20 5.68
CA ALA A 416 -24.44 -17.87 6.25
C ALA A 416 -25.71 -16.97 6.27
N ALA A 417 -25.52 -15.67 6.48
CA ALA A 417 -26.59 -14.66 6.45
C ALA A 417 -26.58 -13.78 5.18
N ALA A 418 -25.67 -14.05 4.25
CA ALA A 418 -25.46 -13.23 3.06
C ALA A 418 -26.45 -13.55 1.94
N GLN A 419 -26.72 -12.57 1.09
CA GLN A 419 -27.39 -12.77 -0.18
C GLN A 419 -26.32 -12.97 -1.25
N CYS A 420 -26.14 -14.23 -1.66
CA CYS A 420 -25.14 -14.63 -2.63
C CYS A 420 -25.78 -15.07 -3.95
N GLY A 421 -25.37 -14.43 -5.03
CA GLY A 421 -25.59 -14.85 -6.40
C GLY A 421 -24.27 -15.13 -7.11
N ALA A 422 -24.34 -15.70 -8.32
CA ALA A 422 -23.15 -15.88 -9.15
C ALA A 422 -22.42 -14.55 -9.41
N ASP A 423 -23.19 -13.47 -9.56
CA ASP A 423 -22.75 -12.12 -9.92
C ASP A 423 -23.23 -11.06 -8.90
N SER A 424 -23.63 -11.44 -7.70
CA SER A 424 -24.00 -10.46 -6.67
C SER A 424 -23.67 -10.93 -5.25
N ALA A 425 -23.28 -9.99 -4.40
CA ALA A 425 -22.95 -10.25 -3.00
C ALA A 425 -23.47 -9.10 -2.12
N GLN A 426 -24.23 -9.42 -1.07
CA GLN A 426 -24.74 -8.43 -0.12
C GLN A 426 -24.83 -9.05 1.28
N ALA A 427 -24.68 -8.20 2.31
CA ALA A 427 -24.91 -8.55 3.72
C ALA A 427 -24.04 -9.72 4.23
N LEU A 428 -22.78 -9.81 3.78
CA LEU A 428 -21.83 -10.76 4.35
C LEU A 428 -21.45 -10.34 5.77
N ASP A 429 -21.33 -11.32 6.65
CA ASP A 429 -20.85 -11.10 8.01
C ASP A 429 -19.32 -11.02 8.02
N SER A 430 -18.79 -9.89 8.51
CA SER A 430 -17.35 -9.69 8.64
C SER A 430 -16.75 -10.30 9.91
N ALA A 431 -17.56 -10.58 10.94
CA ALA A 431 -17.06 -11.12 12.21
C ALA A 431 -16.35 -12.49 12.05
N PRO A 432 -16.88 -13.46 11.28
CA PRO A 432 -16.20 -14.73 11.06
C PRO A 432 -14.81 -14.61 10.43
N VAL A 433 -14.60 -13.60 9.58
CA VAL A 433 -13.28 -13.35 8.97
C VAL A 433 -12.30 -12.80 10.01
N ALA A 434 -12.76 -11.90 10.88
CA ALA A 434 -11.96 -11.35 11.97
C ALA A 434 -11.61 -12.41 13.01
N ASP A 435 -12.59 -13.23 13.42
CA ASP A 435 -12.40 -14.32 14.36
C ASP A 435 -11.42 -15.36 13.82
N ALA A 436 -11.54 -15.71 12.53
CA ALA A 436 -10.62 -16.64 11.89
C ALA A 436 -9.19 -16.10 11.82
N PHE A 437 -9.01 -14.80 11.56
CA PHE A 437 -7.69 -14.17 11.58
C PHE A 437 -7.09 -14.19 12.99
N ALA A 438 -7.87 -13.85 14.02
CA ALA A 438 -7.43 -13.87 15.40
C ALA A 438 -7.07 -15.29 15.89
N ASP A 439 -7.91 -16.29 15.59
CA ASP A 439 -7.62 -17.70 15.86
C ASP A 439 -6.36 -18.17 15.13
N TYR A 440 -6.21 -17.83 13.86
CA TYR A 440 -5.04 -18.20 13.06
C TYR A 440 -3.76 -17.63 13.66
N SER A 441 -3.75 -16.33 14.00
CA SER A 441 -2.63 -15.66 14.66
C SER A 441 -2.23 -16.38 15.96
N LEU A 442 -3.23 -16.69 16.78
CA LEU A 442 -3.04 -17.35 18.07
C LEU A 442 -2.50 -18.78 17.93
N ARG A 443 -3.03 -19.57 16.99
CA ARG A 443 -2.55 -20.93 16.70
C ARG A 443 -1.14 -20.92 16.13
N LEU A 444 -0.82 -19.98 15.24
CA LEU A 444 0.52 -19.85 14.69
C LEU A 444 1.53 -19.51 15.78
N ASN A 445 1.24 -18.51 16.62
CA ASN A 445 2.12 -18.12 17.72
C ASN A 445 2.33 -19.25 18.73
N ARG A 446 1.28 -20.01 19.08
CA ARG A 446 1.42 -21.20 19.93
C ARG A 446 2.26 -22.30 19.29
N TYR A 447 2.05 -22.57 18.00
CA TYR A 447 2.84 -23.56 17.28
C TYR A 447 4.32 -23.20 17.28
N LEU A 448 4.65 -21.95 16.93
CA LEU A 448 6.03 -21.46 16.92
C LEU A 448 6.64 -21.49 18.32
N ALA A 449 5.94 -21.03 19.36
CA ALA A 449 6.42 -21.09 20.73
C ALA A 449 6.68 -22.54 21.21
N ALA A 450 5.89 -23.51 20.75
CA ALA A 450 6.08 -24.92 21.09
C ALA A 450 7.26 -25.59 20.37
N GLN A 451 7.69 -25.07 19.22
CA GLN A 451 8.86 -25.58 18.50
C GLN A 451 10.16 -25.21 19.22
N SER A 452 10.35 -23.93 19.56
CA SER A 452 11.45 -23.45 20.43
C SER A 452 11.27 -21.97 20.77
N PRO A 453 11.56 -21.54 22.02
CA PRO A 453 11.54 -20.12 22.40
C PRO A 453 12.63 -19.29 21.69
N ASP A 454 13.66 -19.94 21.14
CA ASP A 454 14.80 -19.31 20.45
C ASP A 454 14.71 -19.42 18.92
N LEU A 455 13.54 -19.71 18.34
CA LEU A 455 13.40 -19.78 16.87
C LEU A 455 13.88 -18.50 16.19
N SER A 456 14.80 -18.64 15.25
CA SER A 456 15.19 -17.52 14.38
C SER A 456 14.19 -17.35 13.24
N LEU A 457 14.12 -16.15 12.67
CA LEU A 457 13.29 -15.88 11.50
C LEU A 457 13.68 -16.78 10.31
N THR A 458 14.97 -17.10 10.16
CA THR A 458 15.47 -18.02 9.12
C THR A 458 15.07 -19.47 9.35
N ASP A 459 14.86 -19.91 10.60
CA ASP A 459 14.31 -21.24 10.86
C ASP A 459 12.84 -21.33 10.42
N ILE A 460 12.10 -20.23 10.58
CA ILE A 460 10.67 -20.14 10.26
C ILE A 460 10.45 -20.00 8.75
N LEU A 461 11.10 -19.04 8.11
CA LEU A 461 10.88 -18.69 6.71
C LEU A 461 11.80 -19.43 5.74
N GLY A 462 12.87 -20.04 6.25
CA GLY A 462 13.94 -20.59 5.44
C GLY A 462 14.98 -19.55 5.05
N THR A 463 15.99 -20.01 4.32
CA THR A 463 17.12 -19.19 3.87
C THR A 463 17.21 -19.21 2.35
N HIS A 464 17.65 -18.08 1.80
CA HIS A 464 18.01 -17.94 0.40
C HIS A 464 19.48 -17.58 0.32
N THR A 465 20.34 -18.59 0.46
CA THR A 465 21.79 -18.36 0.50
C THR A 465 22.44 -18.60 -0.86
N ILE A 466 23.45 -17.79 -1.15
CA ILE A 466 24.35 -18.04 -2.27
C ILE A 466 25.33 -19.13 -1.82
N THR A 467 25.48 -20.20 -2.61
CA THR A 467 26.54 -21.19 -2.39
C THR A 467 27.88 -20.51 -2.62
N ALA A 468 28.52 -20.15 -1.51
CA ALA A 468 29.73 -19.35 -1.49
C ALA A 468 30.89 -20.10 -2.16
N ALA A 469 31.60 -19.40 -3.06
CA ALA A 469 32.85 -19.88 -3.64
C ALA A 469 33.98 -18.94 -3.18
N ARG A 470 35.07 -19.51 -2.67
CA ARG A 470 36.23 -18.74 -2.20
C ARG A 470 37.45 -19.13 -3.02
N TYR A 471 37.67 -18.40 -4.10
CA TYR A 471 38.85 -18.63 -4.93
C TYR A 471 40.05 -17.89 -4.32
N PRO A 472 41.21 -18.55 -4.15
CA PRO A 472 42.44 -17.86 -3.73
C PRO A 472 43.10 -17.07 -4.88
N ILE A 473 42.67 -17.31 -6.12
CA ILE A 473 43.17 -16.70 -7.37
C ILE A 473 42.02 -16.52 -8.37
N LEU A 474 42.20 -15.73 -9.42
CA LEU A 474 41.29 -15.67 -10.56
C LEU A 474 41.58 -16.82 -11.55
N LEU A 475 40.53 -17.49 -12.03
CA LEU A 475 40.65 -18.74 -12.80
C LEU A 475 41.06 -18.53 -14.26
N GLY A 476 40.84 -17.33 -14.82
CA GLY A 476 41.15 -17.04 -16.24
C GLY A 476 40.08 -17.52 -17.24
N SER A 477 38.96 -18.08 -16.76
CA SER A 477 37.87 -18.60 -17.58
C SER A 477 36.51 -18.41 -16.90
N LEU A 478 35.45 -18.34 -17.69
CA LEU A 478 34.06 -18.32 -17.22
C LEU A 478 33.59 -19.73 -16.77
N PRO A 479 32.59 -19.83 -15.88
CA PRO A 479 32.09 -21.10 -15.36
C PRO A 479 31.19 -21.88 -16.34
N TYR A 480 30.97 -21.37 -17.54
CA TYR A 480 30.11 -21.92 -18.58
C TYR A 480 30.73 -21.73 -19.98
N ALA A 481 30.17 -22.39 -20.99
CA ALA A 481 30.64 -22.25 -22.36
C ALA A 481 30.19 -20.92 -22.97
N THR A 482 31.12 -20.17 -23.57
CA THR A 482 30.80 -18.98 -24.38
C THR A 482 30.56 -19.41 -25.82
N VAL A 483 29.40 -19.07 -26.39
CA VAL A 483 29.03 -19.37 -27.78
C VAL A 483 29.55 -18.29 -28.72
N SER A 484 29.37 -17.02 -28.35
CA SER A 484 29.84 -15.86 -29.10
C SER A 484 29.93 -14.65 -28.18
N GLN A 485 30.88 -13.74 -28.44
CA GLN A 485 31.09 -12.51 -27.69
C GLN A 485 31.09 -11.32 -28.67
N ALA A 486 30.47 -10.22 -28.26
CA ALA A 486 30.53 -8.93 -28.94
C ALA A 486 31.89 -8.24 -28.71
N THR A 487 32.07 -7.09 -29.30
CA THR A 487 33.16 -6.17 -28.95
C THR A 487 32.97 -5.69 -27.51
N VAL A 488 34.06 -5.64 -26.75
CA VAL A 488 34.07 -5.21 -25.34
C VAL A 488 33.95 -3.70 -25.25
N THR A 489 33.30 -3.19 -24.20
CA THR A 489 33.04 -1.74 -24.04
C THR A 489 33.43 -1.24 -22.65
N ALA A 490 34.07 -0.07 -22.57
CA ALA A 490 34.39 0.55 -21.29
C ALA A 490 33.13 1.12 -20.58
N THR A 491 32.11 1.50 -21.34
CA THR A 491 30.83 1.98 -20.81
C THR A 491 29.74 0.97 -21.09
N TYR A 492 28.75 0.84 -20.21
CA TYR A 492 27.58 0.02 -20.51
C TYR A 492 26.79 0.65 -21.67
N PRO A 493 26.38 -0.13 -22.70
CA PRO A 493 25.71 0.43 -23.88
C PRO A 493 24.32 1.00 -23.59
N ASP A 494 24.01 2.18 -24.16
CA ASP A 494 22.72 2.86 -24.02
C ASP A 494 21.53 2.00 -24.48
N SER A 495 21.71 1.19 -25.52
CA SER A 495 20.68 0.31 -26.06
C SER A 495 20.24 -0.79 -25.10
N LEU A 496 21.05 -1.08 -24.08
CA LEU A 496 20.79 -2.09 -23.06
C LEU A 496 20.32 -1.50 -21.73
N ARG A 497 20.18 -0.17 -21.60
CA ARG A 497 19.69 0.47 -20.38
C ARG A 497 18.17 0.56 -20.40
N TRP A 498 17.55 0.23 -19.26
CA TRP A 498 16.18 0.66 -19.02
C TRP A 498 16.13 2.18 -18.89
N ARG A 499 15.07 2.79 -19.42
CA ARG A 499 14.84 4.24 -19.35
C ARG A 499 13.45 4.55 -18.85
N LEU A 500 13.32 5.67 -18.16
CA LEU A 500 12.06 6.26 -17.75
C LEU A 500 11.90 7.62 -18.45
N ARG A 501 10.69 7.86 -18.95
CA ARG A 501 10.27 9.14 -19.49
C ARG A 501 9.08 9.66 -18.71
N TYR A 502 9.14 10.92 -18.29
CA TYR A 502 7.95 11.63 -17.81
C TYR A 502 7.74 12.86 -18.66
N ALA A 503 6.69 12.83 -19.48
CA ALA A 503 6.27 13.96 -20.31
C ALA A 503 4.97 14.60 -19.79
N VAL A 504 4.88 15.92 -19.94
CA VAL A 504 3.67 16.71 -19.67
C VAL A 504 3.23 17.38 -20.97
N TYR A 505 1.96 17.22 -21.32
CA TYR A 505 1.34 17.77 -22.53
C TYR A 505 0.20 18.70 -22.16
N ALA A 506 -0.01 19.79 -22.93
CA ALA A 506 -1.11 20.71 -22.66
C ALA A 506 -2.48 20.13 -23.11
N SER A 507 -2.48 19.12 -23.98
CA SER A 507 -3.68 18.44 -24.47
C SER A 507 -3.37 17.10 -25.15
N GLU A 508 -4.41 16.29 -25.38
CA GLU A 508 -4.32 15.06 -26.18
C GLU A 508 -3.82 15.30 -27.62
N LEU A 509 -4.16 16.46 -28.20
CA LEU A 509 -3.65 16.82 -29.52
C LEU A 509 -2.13 16.96 -29.52
N GLU A 510 -1.58 17.64 -28.51
CA GLU A 510 -0.13 17.78 -28.36
C GLU A 510 0.55 16.45 -28.06
N ARG A 511 -0.09 15.59 -27.25
CA ARG A 511 0.38 14.22 -27.00
C ARG A 511 0.45 13.41 -28.28
N GLY A 512 -0.62 13.40 -29.08
CA GLY A 512 -0.67 12.71 -30.37
C GLY A 512 0.34 13.24 -31.41
N GLN A 513 0.75 14.50 -31.29
CA GLN A 513 1.82 15.12 -32.09
C GLN A 513 3.21 14.97 -31.48
N ASN A 514 3.33 14.32 -30.31
CA ASN A 514 4.54 14.22 -29.50
C ASN A 514 5.23 15.58 -29.25
N ARG A 515 4.44 16.57 -28.82
CA ARG A 515 4.90 17.93 -28.47
C ARG A 515 4.75 18.17 -26.97
N PRO A 516 5.61 17.59 -26.12
CA PRO A 516 5.51 17.82 -24.69
C PRO A 516 5.86 19.28 -24.35
N ALA A 517 5.10 19.88 -23.43
CA ALA A 517 5.46 21.15 -22.82
C ALA A 517 6.70 21.00 -21.91
N LEU A 518 6.90 19.79 -21.38
CA LEU A 518 8.02 19.42 -20.53
C LEU A 518 8.31 17.92 -20.64
N ILE A 519 9.58 17.52 -20.63
CA ILE A 519 9.98 16.09 -20.67
C ILE A 519 11.23 15.82 -19.84
N LEU A 520 11.20 14.72 -19.10
CA LEU A 520 12.36 14.02 -18.54
C LEU A 520 12.55 12.72 -19.32
N ASP A 521 13.77 12.38 -19.73
CA ASP A 521 14.12 11.11 -20.39
C ASP A 521 15.51 10.66 -19.92
N ASN A 522 15.53 9.80 -18.91
CA ASN A 522 16.75 9.33 -18.26
C ASN A 522 16.76 7.81 -18.17
N SER A 523 17.95 7.21 -18.06
CA SER A 523 18.06 5.80 -17.68
C SER A 523 17.62 5.60 -16.22
N LEU A 524 17.24 4.37 -15.86
CA LEU A 524 16.97 4.04 -14.47
C LEU A 524 18.25 4.15 -13.61
N ALA A 525 19.42 3.83 -14.17
CA ALA A 525 20.71 3.97 -13.51
C ALA A 525 21.04 5.43 -13.15
N ALA A 526 20.69 6.40 -14.01
CA ALA A 526 20.88 7.83 -13.73
C ALA A 526 19.95 8.36 -12.64
N LEU A 527 18.74 7.81 -12.56
CA LEU A 527 17.74 8.20 -11.55
C LEU A 527 17.97 7.49 -10.21
N GLY A 528 18.97 6.60 -10.12
CA GLY A 528 19.12 5.64 -9.04
C GLY A 528 19.02 6.21 -7.63
N GLY A 529 17.94 5.85 -6.92
CA GLY A 529 17.66 6.30 -5.55
C GLY A 529 17.37 7.79 -5.38
N GLN A 530 17.28 8.55 -6.48
CA GLN A 530 16.99 9.98 -6.43
C GLN A 530 15.49 10.23 -6.44
N ARG A 531 15.08 11.23 -5.64
CA ARG A 531 13.72 11.76 -5.70
C ARG A 531 13.49 12.47 -7.03
N VAL A 532 12.50 12.03 -7.78
CA VAL A 532 12.02 12.71 -8.99
C VAL A 532 10.68 13.37 -8.65
N THR A 533 10.53 14.66 -8.94
CA THR A 533 9.28 15.38 -8.68
C THR A 533 8.82 16.18 -9.88
N LEU A 534 7.51 16.20 -10.11
CA LEU A 534 6.84 17.19 -10.94
C LEU A 534 6.11 18.15 -10.01
N SER A 535 6.42 19.44 -10.12
CA SER A 535 5.77 20.49 -9.35
C SER A 535 5.40 21.67 -10.23
N PHE A 536 4.63 22.60 -9.67
CA PHE A 536 4.29 23.84 -10.36
C PHE A 536 4.65 25.05 -9.51
N THR A 537 5.21 26.06 -10.17
CA THR A 537 5.62 27.33 -9.58
C THR A 537 4.91 28.48 -10.30
N PRO A 538 4.59 29.60 -9.61
CA PRO A 538 3.98 30.75 -10.27
C PRO A 538 4.79 31.25 -11.47
N ALA A 539 4.12 31.51 -12.60
CA ALA A 539 4.80 31.81 -13.87
C ALA A 539 5.50 33.18 -13.88
N THR A 540 4.99 34.13 -13.10
CA THR A 540 5.52 35.49 -12.96
C THR A 540 5.43 35.99 -11.52
N ALA A 541 6.08 37.12 -11.23
CA ALA A 541 5.96 37.78 -9.92
C ALA A 541 4.52 38.26 -9.62
N ALA A 542 3.74 38.58 -10.65
CA ALA A 542 2.32 38.92 -10.47
C ALA A 542 1.50 37.69 -10.08
N ASP A 543 1.81 36.52 -10.65
CA ASP A 543 1.19 35.25 -10.26
C ASP A 543 1.55 34.87 -8.82
N GLN A 544 2.81 35.07 -8.42
CA GLN A 544 3.25 34.86 -7.03
C GLN A 544 2.48 35.79 -6.08
N SER A 545 2.36 37.08 -6.40
CA SER A 545 1.62 38.05 -5.59
C SER A 545 0.15 37.68 -5.46
N ALA A 546 -0.47 37.18 -6.53
CA ALA A 546 -1.85 36.69 -6.52
C ALA A 546 -1.99 35.47 -5.60
N LEU A 547 -1.11 34.47 -5.74
CA LEU A 547 -1.09 33.28 -4.89
C LEU A 547 -0.94 33.64 -3.41
N ASP A 548 0.06 34.44 -3.07
CA ASP A 548 0.36 34.85 -1.69
C ASP A 548 -0.81 35.59 -1.04
N SER A 549 -1.60 36.32 -1.84
CA SER A 549 -2.78 37.05 -1.32
C SER A 549 -3.89 36.13 -0.79
N PHE A 550 -3.98 34.90 -1.29
CA PHE A 550 -4.98 33.90 -0.88
C PHE A 550 -4.44 32.89 0.14
N MET A 551 -3.12 32.83 0.34
CA MET A 551 -2.51 31.93 1.30
C MET A 551 -2.39 32.58 2.70
N PRO A 552 -2.44 31.79 3.78
CA PRO A 552 -2.24 32.30 5.13
C PRO A 552 -0.82 32.87 5.29
N ALA A 553 -0.73 34.00 5.98
CA ALA A 553 0.54 34.60 6.37
C ALA A 553 1.04 33.96 7.66
N PRO A 554 2.37 33.90 7.89
CA PRO A 554 2.92 33.45 9.17
C PRO A 554 2.36 34.25 10.34
N HIS A 555 2.06 33.57 11.45
CA HIS A 555 1.53 34.24 12.64
C HIS A 555 2.58 35.14 13.29
N PRO A 556 2.20 36.35 13.76
CA PRO A 556 3.13 37.26 14.42
C PRO A 556 3.76 36.70 15.70
N ASP A 557 3.09 35.76 16.38
CA ASP A 557 3.55 35.10 17.60
C ASP A 557 4.43 33.87 17.33
N GLY A 558 4.66 33.53 16.05
CA GLY A 558 5.45 32.38 15.63
C GLY A 558 4.74 31.04 15.79
N SER A 559 3.45 31.03 16.14
CA SER A 559 2.68 29.78 16.13
C SER A 559 2.57 29.22 14.69
N PRO A 560 2.51 27.88 14.54
CA PRO A 560 2.35 27.26 13.23
C PRO A 560 1.03 27.67 12.57
N ILE A 561 1.02 27.75 11.24
CA ILE A 561 -0.21 27.92 10.48
C ILE A 561 -0.98 26.60 10.54
N GLU A 562 -2.23 26.66 10.98
CA GLU A 562 -3.09 25.50 11.09
C GLU A 562 -3.71 25.13 9.74
N ALA A 563 -3.96 23.83 9.51
CA ALA A 563 -4.51 23.36 8.24
C ALA A 563 -5.85 24.02 7.89
N ALA A 564 -6.66 24.35 8.90
CA ALA A 564 -7.96 25.00 8.73
C ALA A 564 -7.88 26.46 8.21
N GLU A 565 -6.70 27.08 8.24
CA GLU A 565 -6.48 28.45 7.75
C GLU A 565 -6.22 28.50 6.24
N PHE A 566 -5.89 27.36 5.63
CA PHE A 566 -5.71 27.29 4.19
C PHE A 566 -7.06 27.30 3.46
N PRO A 567 -7.15 27.96 2.30
CA PRO A 567 -8.38 27.96 1.52
C PRO A 567 -8.64 26.55 0.95
N ALA A 568 -9.91 26.16 0.86
CA ALA A 568 -10.32 24.90 0.23
C ALA A 568 -9.96 24.81 -1.27
N GLY A 569 -9.67 25.94 -1.91
CA GLY A 569 -9.23 26.05 -3.29
C GLY A 569 -8.85 27.47 -3.66
N LEU A 570 -8.22 27.64 -4.81
CA LEU A 570 -7.74 28.94 -5.31
C LEU A 570 -8.48 29.36 -6.59
N PRO A 571 -8.64 30.66 -6.87
CA PRO A 571 -9.17 31.13 -8.14
C PRO A 571 -8.20 30.82 -9.31
N GLY A 572 -8.40 29.69 -9.98
CA GLY A 572 -7.47 29.15 -10.98
C GLY A 572 -7.18 30.09 -12.15
N TYR A 573 -8.21 30.79 -12.64
CA TYR A 573 -8.14 31.73 -13.75
C TYR A 573 -7.29 32.98 -13.48
N LEU A 574 -6.95 33.28 -12.21
CA LEU A 574 -6.11 34.43 -11.87
C LEU A 574 -4.62 34.11 -11.92
N ILE A 575 -4.27 32.85 -11.60
CA ILE A 575 -2.90 32.42 -11.32
C ILE A 575 -2.41 31.55 -12.46
N HIS A 576 -1.32 31.96 -13.12
CA HIS A 576 -0.61 31.12 -14.07
C HIS A 576 0.58 30.45 -13.42
N VAL A 577 0.89 29.22 -13.83
CA VAL A 577 1.95 28.37 -13.29
C VAL A 577 2.79 27.73 -14.40
N ARG A 578 4.04 27.41 -14.08
CA ARG A 578 4.94 26.63 -14.93
C ARG A 578 5.23 25.28 -14.27
N ALA A 579 5.35 24.24 -15.09
CA ALA A 579 5.78 22.93 -14.62
C ALA A 579 7.30 22.91 -14.42
N GLU A 580 7.75 22.22 -13.37
CA GLU A 580 9.16 21.95 -13.09
C GLU A 580 9.35 20.46 -12.78
N LEU A 581 10.27 19.82 -13.50
CA LEU A 581 10.77 18.49 -13.20
C LEU A 581 12.10 18.63 -12.47
N LYS A 582 12.19 18.03 -11.28
CA LYS A 582 13.41 17.97 -10.47
C LYS A 582 13.87 16.53 -10.30
N VAL A 583 15.19 16.36 -10.24
CA VAL A 583 15.85 15.09 -9.89
C VAL A 583 16.85 15.41 -8.77
N GLY A 584 16.71 14.75 -7.62
CA GLY A 584 17.54 15.01 -6.45
C GLY A 584 17.43 16.46 -5.95
N GLY A 585 16.26 17.09 -6.08
CA GLY A 585 16.01 18.50 -5.73
C GLY A 585 16.49 19.52 -6.77
N THR A 586 17.20 19.10 -7.82
CA THR A 586 17.69 20.01 -8.88
C THR A 586 16.71 20.06 -10.04
N THR A 587 16.28 21.26 -10.46
CA THR A 587 15.44 21.44 -11.66
C THR A 587 16.22 21.06 -12.92
N VAL A 588 15.77 20.00 -13.60
CA VAL A 588 16.36 19.51 -14.85
C VAL A 588 15.58 19.94 -16.07
N ALA A 589 14.29 20.28 -15.90
CA ALA A 589 13.46 20.84 -16.95
C ALA A 589 12.38 21.75 -16.34
N SER A 590 12.04 22.83 -17.05
CA SER A 590 10.89 23.69 -16.72
C SER A 590 10.22 24.15 -18.00
N GLY A 591 8.89 24.29 -17.99
CA GLY A 591 8.13 24.64 -19.18
C GLY A 591 6.64 24.85 -18.96
N GLY A 592 5.99 25.35 -20.01
CA GLY A 592 4.57 25.69 -20.01
C GLY A 592 4.25 27.07 -19.45
N ASP A 593 3.01 27.50 -19.68
CA ASP A 593 2.34 28.66 -19.07
C ASP A 593 0.87 28.27 -18.96
N PHE A 594 0.49 27.72 -17.83
CA PHE A 594 -0.80 27.08 -17.61
C PHE A 594 -1.62 27.85 -16.59
N GLN A 595 -2.92 27.96 -16.78
CA GLN A 595 -3.80 28.41 -15.70
C GLN A 595 -3.77 27.39 -14.55
N LEU A 596 -3.78 27.84 -13.30
CA LEU A 596 -3.83 26.94 -12.16
C LEU A 596 -5.12 26.10 -12.22
N GLY A 597 -4.97 24.79 -12.09
CA GLY A 597 -6.02 23.79 -12.27
C GLY A 597 -6.36 23.46 -13.72
N GLN A 598 -5.67 24.03 -14.72
CA GLN A 598 -5.87 23.67 -16.12
C GLN A 598 -5.68 22.16 -16.30
N PRO A 599 -6.64 21.45 -16.93
CA PRO A 599 -6.44 20.06 -17.27
C PRO A 599 -5.24 19.88 -18.22
N LEU A 600 -4.35 18.96 -17.86
CA LEU A 600 -3.16 18.54 -18.60
C LEU A 600 -3.16 17.01 -18.75
N LEU A 601 -2.22 16.52 -19.55
CA LEU A 601 -1.91 15.09 -19.60
C LEU A 601 -0.46 14.85 -19.16
N GLY A 602 -0.30 13.96 -18.19
CA GLY A 602 0.99 13.32 -17.95
C GLY A 602 1.12 12.07 -18.82
N SER A 603 2.35 11.68 -19.12
CA SER A 603 2.65 10.37 -19.69
C SER A 603 3.92 9.82 -19.05
N LEU A 604 3.79 8.68 -18.38
CA LEU A 604 4.91 7.89 -17.87
C LEU A 604 5.26 6.77 -18.84
N GLY A 605 6.40 6.91 -19.48
CA GLY A 605 6.96 5.92 -20.39
C GLY A 605 8.12 5.16 -19.76
N HIS A 606 8.27 3.89 -20.12
CA HIS A 606 9.54 3.17 -19.92
C HIS A 606 10.01 2.51 -21.20
N PHE A 607 11.33 2.43 -21.36
CA PHE A 607 11.98 1.69 -22.45
C PHE A 607 12.38 0.31 -21.95
N ASP A 608 11.91 -0.73 -22.64
CA ASP A 608 12.33 -2.11 -22.42
C ASP A 608 13.42 -2.50 -23.42
N PRO A 609 14.68 -2.71 -22.97
CA PRO A 609 15.79 -3.05 -23.86
C PRO A 609 15.67 -4.44 -24.49
N ALA A 610 14.87 -5.35 -23.93
CA ALA A 610 14.66 -6.68 -24.51
C ALA A 610 13.82 -6.62 -25.79
N ALA A 611 12.80 -5.75 -25.79
CA ALA A 611 11.91 -5.53 -26.92
C ALA A 611 12.38 -4.38 -27.84
N ALA A 612 13.24 -3.50 -27.33
CA ALA A 612 13.61 -2.23 -27.95
C ALA A 612 12.39 -1.34 -28.26
N VAL A 613 11.45 -1.28 -27.31
CA VAL A 613 10.16 -0.57 -27.43
C VAL A 613 9.92 0.32 -26.21
N TRP A 614 9.31 1.49 -26.46
CA TRP A 614 8.76 2.35 -25.42
C TRP A 614 7.31 1.96 -25.12
N HIS A 615 6.99 1.91 -23.83
CA HIS A 615 5.64 1.69 -23.32
C HIS A 615 5.20 2.93 -22.55
N ASP A 616 4.36 3.75 -23.17
CA ASP A 616 3.85 5.00 -22.59
C ASP A 616 2.51 4.79 -21.89
N ARG A 617 2.36 5.39 -20.70
CA ARG A 617 1.13 5.38 -19.90
C ARG A 617 0.65 6.80 -19.69
N PRO A 618 -0.34 7.28 -20.46
CA PRO A 618 -0.94 8.56 -20.20
C PRO A 618 -1.71 8.51 -18.88
N HIS A 619 -1.75 9.64 -18.17
CA HIS A 619 -2.57 9.83 -16.98
C HIS A 619 -3.10 11.27 -16.93
N ALA A 620 -4.27 11.44 -16.31
CA ALA A 620 -4.86 12.75 -16.11
C ALA A 620 -4.01 13.56 -15.11
N LEU A 621 -3.75 14.83 -15.43
CA LEU A 621 -2.95 15.74 -14.62
C LEU A 621 -3.67 17.09 -14.56
N SER A 622 -3.54 17.82 -13.45
CA SER A 622 -3.99 19.21 -13.38
C SER A 622 -2.78 20.11 -13.09
N ALA A 623 -2.72 21.27 -13.74
CA ALA A 623 -1.71 22.27 -13.44
C ALA A 623 -1.82 22.69 -11.96
N GLY A 624 -0.71 22.66 -11.22
CA GLY A 624 -0.68 22.96 -9.78
C GLY A 624 -0.57 21.72 -8.87
N GLU A 625 -0.75 20.51 -9.39
CA GLU A 625 -0.56 19.28 -8.61
C GLU A 625 0.92 19.07 -8.27
N TYR A 626 1.21 18.39 -7.16
CA TYR A 626 2.58 18.03 -6.80
C TYR A 626 2.75 16.53 -6.85
N HIS A 627 3.67 16.02 -7.65
CA HIS A 627 3.92 14.59 -7.80
C HIS A 627 5.34 14.26 -7.39
N ALA A 628 5.51 13.21 -6.60
CA ALA A 628 6.80 12.55 -6.39
C ALA A 628 6.75 11.14 -6.97
N LEU A 629 7.81 10.73 -7.65
CA LEU A 629 7.94 9.42 -8.25
C LEU A 629 9.01 8.63 -7.52
N ALA A 630 8.81 7.32 -7.42
CA ALA A 630 9.85 6.39 -7.00
C ALA A 630 9.96 5.22 -7.98
N ILE A 631 11.17 4.67 -8.06
CA ILE A 631 11.52 3.57 -8.94
C ILE A 631 11.96 2.42 -8.04
N ASP A 632 11.37 1.26 -8.29
CA ASP A 632 11.82 -0.01 -7.76
C ASP A 632 12.48 -0.81 -8.90
N GLY A 633 13.81 -0.87 -8.87
CA GLY A 633 14.58 -1.64 -9.86
C GLY A 633 14.62 -3.12 -9.52
N ALA A 634 15.05 -3.45 -8.30
CA ALA A 634 15.40 -4.79 -7.84
C ALA A 634 14.91 -5.09 -6.41
N GLY A 635 13.86 -4.42 -5.97
CA GLY A 635 13.36 -4.38 -4.61
C GLY A 635 13.97 -3.24 -3.79
N ILE A 636 13.25 -2.82 -2.74
CA ILE A 636 13.71 -1.79 -1.80
C ILE A 636 14.60 -2.39 -0.70
N ALA A 637 15.74 -1.75 -0.43
CA ALA A 637 16.68 -2.21 0.60
C ALA A 637 16.39 -1.58 1.97
N ALA A 638 16.59 -2.33 3.06
CA ALA A 638 16.53 -1.78 4.41
C ALA A 638 17.48 -0.57 4.60
N ALA A 639 18.71 -0.66 4.08
CA ALA A 639 19.68 0.44 4.13
C ALA A 639 19.23 1.69 3.35
N GLN A 640 18.39 1.53 2.32
CA GLN A 640 17.81 2.65 1.58
C GLN A 640 16.75 3.35 2.43
N LEU A 641 15.89 2.58 3.12
CA LEU A 641 14.91 3.10 4.07
C LEU A 641 15.59 3.80 5.24
N ASP A 642 16.66 3.24 5.80
CA ASP A 642 17.43 3.88 6.88
C ASP A 642 18.03 5.23 6.44
N ALA A 643 18.57 5.30 5.22
CA ALA A 643 19.12 6.54 4.67
C ALA A 643 18.04 7.61 4.42
N LEU A 644 16.83 7.19 4.01
CA LEU A 644 15.68 8.07 3.86
C LEU A 644 15.18 8.58 5.20
N ALA A 645 15.06 7.70 6.19
CA ALA A 645 14.71 8.05 7.55
C ALA A 645 15.68 9.10 8.12
N GLN A 646 16.99 8.94 7.93
CA GLN A 646 18.00 9.92 8.33
C GLN A 646 17.85 11.26 7.58
N THR A 647 17.55 11.21 6.29
CA THR A 647 17.32 12.40 5.47
C THR A 647 16.07 13.17 5.90
N ALA A 648 14.99 12.44 6.23
CA ALA A 648 13.76 13.02 6.75
C ALA A 648 14.01 13.73 8.09
N ALA A 649 14.66 13.06 9.04
CA ALA A 649 15.02 13.65 10.34
C ALA A 649 15.87 14.93 10.18
N ALA A 650 16.89 14.90 9.33
CA ALA A 650 17.72 16.08 9.06
C ALA A 650 16.92 17.23 8.42
N THR A 651 15.91 16.92 7.61
CA THR A 651 15.04 17.92 6.98
C THR A 651 14.08 18.53 8.01
N VAL A 652 13.50 17.70 8.88
CA VAL A 652 12.67 18.11 10.02
C VAL A 652 13.43 19.06 10.94
N ASP A 653 14.67 18.73 11.30
CA ASP A 653 15.52 19.56 12.15
C ASP A 653 15.80 20.94 11.53
N LYS A 654 16.13 20.98 10.23
CA LYS A 654 16.38 22.23 9.49
C LYS A 654 15.13 23.10 9.41
N ALA A 655 13.96 22.50 9.15
CA ALA A 655 12.69 23.21 9.13
C ALA A 655 12.35 23.80 10.51
N GLY A 656 12.58 23.04 11.59
CA GLY A 656 12.41 23.53 12.97
C GLY A 656 13.34 24.69 13.35
N GLN A 657 14.50 24.79 12.68
CA GLN A 657 15.43 25.92 12.81
C GLN A 657 15.09 27.11 11.90
N GLY A 658 14.06 26.99 11.05
CA GLY A 658 13.69 28.01 10.07
C GLY A 658 14.63 28.09 8.85
N ASP A 659 15.47 27.07 8.61
CA ASP A 659 16.35 27.00 7.44
C ASP A 659 15.60 26.44 6.22
N PHE A 660 14.78 27.28 5.59
CA PHE A 660 14.04 26.94 4.37
C PHE A 660 14.89 27.01 3.08
N SER A 661 16.18 27.31 3.19
CA SER A 661 17.12 27.16 2.07
C SER A 661 17.56 25.70 1.91
N ALA A 662 17.65 24.97 3.03
CA ALA A 662 18.02 23.57 3.08
C ALA A 662 16.81 22.64 3.28
N ALA A 663 15.77 23.09 3.97
CA ALA A 663 14.46 22.45 4.05
C ALA A 663 13.48 23.14 3.07
N ASP A 664 13.83 23.14 1.78
CA ASP A 664 12.99 23.72 0.76
C ASP A 664 11.68 22.93 0.58
N ARG A 665 10.76 23.48 -0.22
CA ARG A 665 9.47 22.84 -0.47
C ARG A 665 9.60 21.42 -1.03
N ASP A 666 10.62 21.14 -1.85
CA ASP A 666 10.81 19.82 -2.44
C ASP A 666 11.29 18.79 -1.41
N SER A 667 12.22 19.17 -0.53
CA SER A 667 12.67 18.33 0.57
C SER A 667 11.54 18.02 1.56
N LEU A 668 10.65 18.98 1.82
CA LEU A 668 9.50 18.81 2.71
C LEU A 668 8.39 17.98 2.06
N VAL A 669 7.78 18.53 1.01
CA VAL A 669 6.59 17.95 0.38
C VAL A 669 6.96 16.79 -0.54
N GLY A 670 7.95 16.99 -1.41
CA GLY A 670 8.46 15.91 -2.26
C GLY A 670 9.06 14.77 -1.44
N GLY A 671 9.68 15.08 -0.29
CA GLY A 671 10.26 14.08 0.62
C GLY A 671 9.26 13.04 1.09
N TYR A 672 8.19 13.46 1.79
CA TYR A 672 7.23 12.49 2.34
C TYR A 672 6.43 11.79 1.23
N LEU A 673 6.14 12.46 0.11
CA LEU A 673 5.47 11.85 -1.03
C LEU A 673 6.34 10.75 -1.65
N HIS A 674 7.64 11.01 -1.83
CA HIS A 674 8.57 10.00 -2.34
C HIS A 674 8.69 8.80 -1.40
N GLN A 675 8.75 9.06 -0.08
CA GLN A 675 8.74 8.01 0.94
C GLN A 675 7.44 7.20 0.92
N ALA A 676 6.28 7.82 0.71
CA ALA A 676 5.01 7.09 0.59
C ALA A 676 5.04 6.03 -0.54
N VAL A 677 5.64 6.37 -1.69
CA VAL A 677 5.79 5.42 -2.81
C VAL A 677 6.79 4.32 -2.49
N LEU A 678 7.94 4.66 -1.88
CA LEU A 678 8.93 3.65 -1.52
C LEU A 678 8.44 2.70 -0.41
N ALA A 679 7.71 3.23 0.56
CA ALA A 679 7.06 2.45 1.62
C ALA A 679 6.06 1.44 1.03
N ASP A 680 5.32 1.83 -0.02
CA ASP A 680 4.38 0.98 -0.72
C ASP A 680 5.05 -0.17 -1.47
N PHE A 681 6.16 0.10 -2.15
CA PHE A 681 6.97 -0.97 -2.75
C PHE A 681 7.62 -1.87 -1.69
N ALA A 682 8.21 -1.30 -0.64
CA ALA A 682 8.88 -2.08 0.41
C ALA A 682 7.91 -3.02 1.14
N LEU A 683 6.73 -2.53 1.51
CA LEU A 683 5.71 -3.35 2.16
C LEU A 683 5.20 -4.46 1.22
N ALA A 684 4.95 -4.10 -0.03
CA ALA A 684 4.54 -5.07 -1.05
C ALA A 684 5.58 -6.16 -1.29
N ASP A 685 6.86 -5.78 -1.39
CA ASP A 685 7.98 -6.72 -1.57
C ASP A 685 8.09 -7.68 -0.38
N ALA A 686 7.98 -7.17 0.84
CA ALA A 686 8.02 -7.98 2.05
C ALA A 686 6.87 -9.00 2.07
N HIS A 687 5.63 -8.53 1.87
CA HIS A 687 4.44 -9.39 1.85
C HIS A 687 4.46 -10.39 0.69
N ASN A 688 4.89 -9.98 -0.51
CA ASN A 688 4.94 -10.84 -1.68
C ASN A 688 6.05 -11.89 -1.58
N ALA A 689 7.21 -11.57 -1.02
CA ALA A 689 8.25 -12.56 -0.77
C ALA A 689 7.72 -13.69 0.14
N LEU A 690 7.05 -13.34 1.24
CA LEU A 690 6.44 -14.30 2.16
C LEU A 690 5.33 -15.13 1.49
N ALA A 691 4.42 -14.47 0.79
CA ALA A 691 3.32 -15.12 0.09
C ALA A 691 3.82 -16.06 -1.01
N ALA A 692 4.87 -15.69 -1.75
CA ALA A 692 5.45 -16.51 -2.80
C ALA A 692 5.98 -17.85 -2.25
N ASP A 693 6.64 -17.85 -1.11
CA ASP A 693 7.14 -19.10 -0.52
C ASP A 693 6.03 -19.99 0.00
N ALA A 694 5.04 -19.41 0.69
CA ALA A 694 3.86 -20.14 1.14
C ALA A 694 3.05 -20.72 -0.04
N ALA A 695 3.07 -20.06 -1.19
CA ALA A 695 2.45 -20.51 -2.43
C ALA A 695 3.35 -21.45 -3.27
N ALA A 696 4.59 -21.72 -2.83
CA ALA A 696 5.62 -22.40 -3.61
C ALA A 696 5.83 -21.79 -5.01
N ILE A 697 5.84 -20.46 -5.12
CA ILE A 697 6.06 -19.70 -6.36
C ILE A 697 7.44 -19.06 -6.32
N ALA A 698 8.15 -19.08 -7.44
CA ALA A 698 9.30 -18.22 -7.68
C ALA A 698 8.77 -16.88 -8.19
N ALA A 699 8.90 -15.84 -7.37
CA ALA A 699 8.52 -14.48 -7.69
C ALA A 699 9.76 -13.59 -7.73
N VAL A 700 10.00 -12.94 -8.86
CA VAL A 700 11.12 -12.02 -9.06
C VAL A 700 10.55 -10.66 -9.43
N PRO A 701 10.76 -9.61 -8.62
CA PRO A 701 10.39 -8.25 -8.99
C PRO A 701 11.01 -7.84 -10.32
N LEU A 702 10.25 -7.12 -11.14
CA LEU A 702 10.73 -6.48 -12.36
C LEU A 702 10.72 -4.96 -12.16
N PRO A 703 11.48 -4.20 -12.98
CA PRO A 703 11.49 -2.75 -12.90
C PRO A 703 10.08 -2.18 -12.86
N SER A 704 9.80 -1.47 -11.77
CA SER A 704 8.50 -0.97 -11.34
C SER A 704 8.64 0.50 -10.93
N TYR A 705 7.55 1.26 -10.99
CA TYR A 705 7.54 2.67 -10.62
C TYR A 705 6.13 3.10 -10.23
N GLY A 706 6.07 4.07 -9.33
CA GLY A 706 4.82 4.62 -8.81
C GLY A 706 4.95 6.10 -8.51
N ARG A 707 3.83 6.70 -8.13
CA ARG A 707 3.70 8.13 -7.87
C ARG A 707 2.83 8.38 -6.65
N ALA A 708 3.23 9.34 -5.83
CA ALA A 708 2.36 9.97 -4.86
C ALA A 708 2.09 11.41 -5.29
N ALA A 709 0.84 11.84 -5.17
CA ALA A 709 0.40 13.11 -5.71
C ALA A 709 -0.47 13.90 -4.72
N LEU A 710 -0.19 15.19 -4.57
CA LEU A 710 -1.16 16.15 -4.05
C LEU A 710 -2.08 16.57 -5.19
N GLN A 711 -3.33 16.10 -5.12
CA GLN A 711 -4.29 16.22 -6.21
C GLN A 711 -5.11 17.52 -6.15
N LEU A 712 -5.44 18.01 -7.35
CA LEU A 712 -6.29 19.17 -7.57
C LEU A 712 -7.44 18.81 -8.51
N ALA A 713 -8.64 19.28 -8.16
CA ALA A 713 -9.81 19.22 -9.03
C ALA A 713 -10.19 20.62 -9.52
N PRO A 714 -10.20 20.88 -10.84
CA PRO A 714 -10.74 22.12 -11.37
C PRO A 714 -12.26 22.14 -11.31
N THR A 715 -12.83 23.28 -10.94
CA THR A 715 -14.23 23.64 -11.21
C THR A 715 -14.23 24.50 -12.47
N LEU A 716 -14.79 23.97 -13.55
CA LEU A 716 -14.75 24.59 -14.87
C LEU A 716 -16.05 25.37 -15.13
N LEU A 717 -15.93 26.59 -15.64
CA LEU A 717 -17.05 27.37 -16.15
C LEU A 717 -16.74 27.73 -17.61
N PHE A 718 -17.42 27.05 -18.54
CA PHE A 718 -17.12 27.15 -19.97
C PHE A 718 -15.62 27.02 -20.26
N GLY A 719 -15.00 25.97 -19.70
CA GLY A 719 -13.61 25.60 -19.97
C GLY A 719 -12.56 26.48 -19.31
N SER A 720 -12.96 27.58 -18.65
CA SER A 720 -12.09 28.38 -17.77
C SER A 720 -12.10 27.80 -16.35
N VAL A 721 -10.93 27.75 -15.71
CA VAL A 721 -10.79 27.20 -14.36
C VAL A 721 -11.23 28.23 -13.33
N ARG A 722 -12.48 28.17 -12.89
CA ARG A 722 -13.00 29.10 -11.88
C ARG A 722 -12.34 28.90 -10.53
N GLN A 723 -12.18 27.66 -10.12
CA GLN A 723 -11.47 27.27 -8.90
C GLN A 723 -10.63 26.02 -9.11
N ALA A 724 -9.45 25.98 -8.51
CA ALA A 724 -8.63 24.79 -8.35
C ALA A 724 -8.78 24.32 -6.89
N ARG A 725 -9.59 23.28 -6.67
CA ARG A 725 -9.90 22.74 -5.33
C ARG A 725 -8.85 21.72 -4.92
N PHE A 726 -8.36 21.85 -3.68
CA PHE A 726 -7.48 20.87 -3.08
C PHE A 726 -8.29 19.64 -2.66
N LEU A 727 -7.86 18.45 -3.10
CA LEU A 727 -8.51 17.20 -2.74
C LEU A 727 -7.80 16.54 -1.55
N GLY A 728 -6.61 16.01 -1.80
CA GLY A 728 -5.88 15.20 -0.85
C GLY A 728 -4.61 14.58 -1.44
N THR A 729 -4.07 13.58 -0.76
CA THR A 729 -2.88 12.84 -1.21
C THR A 729 -3.30 11.51 -1.83
N ALA A 730 -2.88 11.26 -3.06
CA ALA A 730 -3.11 10.01 -3.77
C ALA A 730 -1.83 9.21 -3.90
N LEU A 731 -1.95 7.89 -3.92
CA LEU A 731 -0.88 6.94 -4.21
C LEU A 731 -1.29 6.11 -5.44
N HIS A 732 -0.37 6.02 -6.39
CA HIS A 732 -0.53 5.32 -7.66
C HIS A 732 0.65 4.37 -7.86
N ALA A 733 0.38 3.09 -8.04
CA ALA A 733 1.34 2.11 -8.51
C ALA A 733 1.28 2.03 -10.05
N ASP A 734 1.84 3.03 -10.75
CA ASP A 734 1.70 3.13 -12.22
C ASP A 734 2.24 1.90 -12.97
N ARG A 735 3.25 1.22 -12.42
CA ARG A 735 3.72 -0.10 -12.85
C ARG A 735 4.22 -0.90 -11.66
N ARG A 736 3.68 -2.11 -11.47
CA ARG A 736 4.13 -3.09 -10.48
C ARG A 736 4.19 -4.47 -11.13
N ALA A 737 5.37 -4.85 -11.59
CA ALA A 737 5.60 -6.02 -12.42
C ALA A 737 6.48 -7.07 -11.72
N ALA A 738 6.21 -8.35 -11.98
CA ALA A 738 7.00 -9.46 -11.47
C ALA A 738 7.04 -10.61 -12.48
N SER A 739 8.14 -11.37 -12.48
CA SER A 739 8.22 -12.68 -13.13
C SER A 739 7.78 -13.75 -12.15
N LEU A 740 6.83 -14.59 -12.56
CA LEU A 740 6.24 -15.62 -11.72
C LEU A 740 6.35 -17.01 -12.37
N ALA A 741 6.78 -18.01 -11.61
CA ALA A 741 6.72 -19.40 -12.03
C ALA A 741 6.43 -20.35 -10.85
N PRO A 742 5.68 -21.44 -11.07
CA PRO A 742 5.49 -22.45 -10.04
C PRO A 742 6.83 -23.16 -9.74
N LYS A 743 7.17 -23.34 -8.46
CA LYS A 743 8.33 -24.15 -8.06
C LYS A 743 8.02 -25.64 -8.16
N THR A 744 6.77 -26.05 -7.92
CA THR A 744 6.35 -27.46 -7.87
C THR A 744 4.99 -27.68 -8.57
N ALA A 745 4.56 -28.93 -8.70
CA ALA A 745 3.23 -29.26 -9.21
C ALA A 745 2.08 -28.91 -8.24
N THR A 746 2.39 -28.63 -6.97
CA THR A 746 1.43 -28.27 -5.92
C THR A 746 1.41 -26.76 -5.64
N SER A 747 2.15 -25.96 -6.40
CA SER A 747 2.14 -24.50 -6.29
C SER A 747 0.75 -23.93 -6.52
N LEU A 748 0.45 -22.81 -5.86
CA LEU A 748 -0.79 -22.06 -6.11
C LEU A 748 -0.87 -21.65 -7.59
N PRO A 749 -2.05 -21.67 -8.23
CA PRO A 749 -2.20 -21.15 -9.59
C PRO A 749 -1.74 -19.69 -9.70
N LEU A 750 -0.90 -19.38 -10.70
CA LEU A 750 -0.33 -18.04 -10.85
C LEU A 750 -1.38 -16.92 -10.93
N PRO A 751 -2.53 -17.08 -11.63
CA PRO A 751 -3.57 -16.05 -11.63
C PRO A 751 -4.16 -15.77 -10.24
N ALA A 752 -4.33 -16.79 -9.40
CA ALA A 752 -4.83 -16.64 -8.04
C ALA A 752 -3.82 -15.90 -7.15
N TYR A 753 -2.54 -16.26 -7.24
CA TYR A 753 -1.46 -15.56 -6.54
C TYR A 753 -1.38 -14.07 -6.94
N GLN A 754 -1.41 -13.78 -8.24
CA GLN A 754 -1.33 -12.42 -8.76
C GLN A 754 -2.52 -11.57 -8.28
N ARG A 755 -3.75 -12.09 -8.38
CA ARG A 755 -4.94 -11.40 -7.91
C ARG A 755 -4.86 -11.06 -6.42
N GLN A 756 -4.44 -12.03 -5.62
CA GLN A 756 -4.25 -11.85 -4.19
C GLN A 756 -3.17 -10.81 -3.87
N SER A 757 -2.07 -10.78 -4.62
CA SER A 757 -1.02 -9.76 -4.50
C SER A 757 -1.55 -8.35 -4.77
N LEU A 758 -2.36 -8.19 -5.82
CA LEU A 758 -2.97 -6.90 -6.16
C LEU A 758 -4.01 -6.44 -5.15
N GLN A 759 -4.76 -7.38 -4.59
CA GLN A 759 -5.70 -7.07 -3.52
C GLN A 759 -5.00 -6.56 -2.26
N ARG A 760 -3.91 -7.22 -1.86
CA ARG A 760 -3.07 -6.75 -0.75
C ARG A 760 -2.50 -5.38 -1.05
N ALA A 761 -1.94 -5.19 -2.25
CA ALA A 761 -1.38 -3.92 -2.69
C ALA A 761 -2.34 -2.75 -2.47
N SER A 762 -3.58 -2.89 -2.93
CA SER A 762 -4.59 -1.84 -2.77
C SER A 762 -4.93 -1.56 -1.29
N ALA A 763 -4.96 -2.58 -0.44
CA ALA A 763 -5.17 -2.38 1.00
C ALA A 763 -3.93 -1.72 1.67
N ASP A 764 -2.73 -2.21 1.36
CA ASP A 764 -1.45 -1.71 1.87
C ASP A 764 -1.26 -0.21 1.55
N SER A 765 -1.55 0.21 0.31
CA SER A 765 -1.47 1.61 -0.14
C SER A 765 -2.28 2.57 0.74
N GLN A 766 -3.48 2.15 1.18
CA GLN A 766 -4.33 2.94 2.06
C GLN A 766 -3.79 2.99 3.49
N GLN A 767 -3.22 1.89 4.01
CA GLN A 767 -2.63 1.87 5.35
C GLN A 767 -1.40 2.77 5.45
N ILE A 768 -0.59 2.82 4.39
CA ILE A 768 0.57 3.71 4.31
C ILE A 768 0.12 5.17 4.42
N LEU A 769 -0.85 5.59 3.61
CA LEU A 769 -1.36 6.96 3.67
C LEU A 769 -2.00 7.27 5.03
N GLN A 770 -2.76 6.34 5.61
CA GLN A 770 -3.33 6.49 6.95
C GLN A 770 -2.22 6.77 7.98
N ARG A 771 -1.14 6.00 8.01
CA ARG A 771 -0.07 6.15 9.00
C ARG A 771 0.78 7.40 8.81
N LEU A 772 1.07 7.76 7.58
CA LEU A 772 1.90 8.93 7.29
C LEU A 772 1.19 10.24 7.63
N LEU A 773 -0.12 10.30 7.36
CA LEU A 773 -0.82 11.56 7.23
C LEU A 773 -1.93 11.76 8.27
N THR A 774 -2.19 10.77 9.12
CA THR A 774 -3.22 10.86 10.15
C THR A 774 -2.70 10.46 11.52
N ASP A 775 -3.22 11.10 12.55
CA ASP A 775 -3.02 10.75 13.96
C ASP A 775 -4.10 11.45 14.82
N SER A 776 -3.98 11.38 16.15
CA SER A 776 -4.92 12.04 17.07
C SER A 776 -5.03 13.56 16.91
N GLN A 777 -3.97 14.21 16.40
CA GLN A 777 -3.88 15.65 16.15
C GLN A 777 -4.22 15.99 14.68
N ARG A 778 -4.01 15.05 13.75
CA ARG A 778 -4.33 15.15 12.32
C ARG A 778 -5.42 14.13 11.94
N PRO A 779 -6.70 14.38 12.29
CA PRO A 779 -7.76 13.44 11.96
C PRO A 779 -7.97 13.34 10.45
N GLY A 780 -8.07 12.12 9.94
CA GLY A 780 -8.34 11.84 8.52
C GLY A 780 -8.59 10.35 8.31
N GLU A 781 -9.10 10.01 7.14
CA GLU A 781 -9.36 8.61 6.78
C GLU A 781 -8.92 8.35 5.34
N SER A 782 -8.10 7.32 5.18
CA SER A 782 -7.63 6.87 3.87
C SER A 782 -8.56 5.80 3.31
N VAL A 783 -8.73 5.83 2.00
CA VAL A 783 -9.57 4.93 1.23
C VAL A 783 -8.75 4.28 0.12
N SER A 784 -9.06 3.02 -0.18
CA SER A 784 -8.61 2.27 -1.35
C SER A 784 -9.78 1.54 -1.96
N ALA A 785 -9.61 0.96 -3.14
CA ALA A 785 -10.67 0.15 -3.76
C ALA A 785 -11.10 -1.01 -2.86
N VAL A 786 -10.14 -1.69 -2.22
CA VAL A 786 -10.43 -2.75 -1.25
C VAL A 786 -11.15 -2.21 -0.01
N LYS A 787 -10.73 -1.05 0.53
CA LYS A 787 -11.42 -0.43 1.67
C LYS A 787 -12.85 -0.05 1.35
N ALA A 788 -13.09 0.52 0.18
CA ALA A 788 -14.41 0.93 -0.28
C ALA A 788 -15.33 -0.29 -0.47
N LEU A 789 -14.84 -1.35 -1.12
CA LEU A 789 -15.58 -2.61 -1.29
C LEU A 789 -15.87 -3.30 0.05
N ALA A 790 -14.89 -3.38 0.96
CA ALA A 790 -15.08 -3.92 2.31
C ALA A 790 -16.08 -3.10 3.13
N THR A 791 -16.08 -1.78 2.97
CA THR A 791 -17.04 -0.88 3.63
C THR A 791 -18.44 -1.06 3.05
N ALA A 792 -18.57 -1.18 1.73
CA ALA A 792 -19.85 -1.44 1.07
C ALA A 792 -20.50 -2.71 1.64
N ILE A 793 -19.72 -3.79 1.79
CA ILE A 793 -20.19 -5.04 2.41
C ILE A 793 -20.66 -4.80 3.85
N ARG A 794 -19.86 -4.14 4.69
CA ARG A 794 -20.21 -3.82 6.08
C ARG A 794 -21.46 -2.94 6.21
N GLN A 795 -21.75 -2.11 5.20
CA GLN A 795 -22.94 -1.25 5.14
C GLN A 795 -24.14 -1.94 4.46
N GLY A 796 -24.01 -3.20 4.04
CA GLY A 796 -25.06 -3.93 3.34
C GLY A 796 -25.33 -3.41 1.93
N ILE A 797 -24.40 -2.68 1.31
CA ILE A 797 -24.47 -2.24 -0.09
C ILE A 797 -24.13 -3.43 -0.99
N PRO A 798 -24.99 -3.79 -1.97
CA PRO A 798 -24.69 -4.88 -2.90
C PRO A 798 -23.40 -4.63 -3.70
N LEU A 799 -22.60 -5.67 -3.88
CA LEU A 799 -21.58 -5.74 -4.92
C LEU A 799 -22.16 -6.47 -6.13
N LEU A 800 -21.97 -5.91 -7.32
CA LEU A 800 -22.41 -6.48 -8.60
C LEU A 800 -21.20 -6.91 -9.42
N GLY A 801 -21.20 -8.17 -9.83
CA GLY A 801 -20.25 -8.77 -10.74
C GLY A 801 -20.67 -8.52 -12.18
N LEU A 802 -19.71 -8.16 -13.03
CA LEU A 802 -19.94 -7.91 -14.45
C LEU A 802 -19.02 -8.78 -15.30
N ASP A 803 -19.61 -9.40 -16.32
CA ASP A 803 -18.92 -10.14 -17.37
C ASP A 803 -19.62 -9.90 -18.73
N SER A 804 -19.10 -10.55 -19.77
CA SER A 804 -19.61 -10.38 -21.14
C SER A 804 -21.07 -10.80 -21.33
N THR A 805 -21.64 -11.54 -20.38
CA THR A 805 -23.01 -12.08 -20.45
C THR A 805 -24.03 -11.21 -19.72
N ASN A 806 -23.63 -10.50 -18.66
CA ASN A 806 -24.57 -9.76 -17.80
C ASN A 806 -24.33 -8.24 -17.76
N ALA A 807 -23.23 -7.71 -18.32
CA ALA A 807 -22.86 -6.31 -18.17
C ALA A 807 -23.95 -5.33 -18.66
N ALA A 808 -24.65 -5.64 -19.75
CA ALA A 808 -25.74 -4.80 -20.26
C ALA A 808 -26.90 -4.64 -19.25
N ALA A 809 -27.13 -5.63 -18.40
CA ALA A 809 -28.17 -5.61 -17.37
C ALA A 809 -27.68 -5.01 -16.04
N GLN A 810 -26.40 -5.22 -15.70
CA GLN A 810 -25.82 -4.80 -14.42
C GLN A 810 -25.31 -3.34 -14.43
N LEU A 811 -24.71 -2.87 -15.53
CA LEU A 811 -24.14 -1.51 -15.63
C LEU A 811 -25.15 -0.39 -15.29
N PRO A 812 -26.42 -0.43 -15.74
CA PRO A 812 -27.41 0.59 -15.39
C PRO A 812 -27.80 0.60 -13.91
N GLN A 813 -27.56 -0.49 -13.18
CA GLN A 813 -27.87 -0.62 -11.75
C GLN A 813 -26.80 0.01 -10.87
N LEU A 814 -25.61 0.28 -11.41
CA LEU A 814 -24.53 0.95 -10.68
C LEU A 814 -24.85 2.44 -10.53
N GLY A 815 -24.87 2.93 -9.30
CA GLY A 815 -24.90 4.35 -8.93
C GLY A 815 -23.54 5.04 -8.98
N LEU A 816 -22.56 4.47 -9.70
CA LEU A 816 -21.23 5.05 -9.93
C LEU A 816 -21.25 6.03 -11.13
N ASP A 817 -20.21 6.86 -11.24
CA ASP A 817 -20.04 7.84 -12.32
C ASP A 817 -19.91 7.19 -13.72
N ASP A 818 -20.29 7.95 -14.76
CA ASP A 818 -20.36 7.45 -16.13
C ASP A 818 -18.99 7.07 -16.72
N SER A 819 -17.93 7.77 -16.32
CA SER A 819 -16.54 7.38 -16.64
C SER A 819 -16.21 6.00 -16.10
N THR A 820 -16.56 5.71 -14.85
CA THR A 820 -16.36 4.41 -14.23
C THR A 820 -17.18 3.32 -14.92
N LYS A 821 -18.45 3.59 -15.26
CA LYS A 821 -19.29 2.63 -16.03
C LYS A 821 -18.70 2.34 -17.40
N THR A 822 -18.14 3.36 -18.06
CA THR A 822 -17.48 3.21 -19.35
C THR A 822 -16.22 2.34 -19.23
N ASP A 823 -15.40 2.56 -18.20
CA ASP A 823 -14.23 1.72 -17.91
C ASP A 823 -14.61 0.25 -17.64
N LEU A 824 -15.67 0.02 -16.84
CA LEU A 824 -16.19 -1.32 -16.58
C LEU A 824 -16.67 -2.00 -17.87
N ALA A 825 -17.40 -1.28 -18.72
CA ALA A 825 -17.87 -1.79 -20.00
C ALA A 825 -16.70 -2.14 -20.94
N ASN A 826 -15.70 -1.26 -21.05
CA ASN A 826 -14.51 -1.47 -21.87
C ASN A 826 -13.71 -2.68 -21.37
N ALA A 827 -13.51 -2.80 -20.06
CA ALA A 827 -12.80 -3.93 -19.48
C ALA A 827 -13.51 -5.26 -19.78
N VAL A 828 -14.84 -5.32 -19.58
CA VAL A 828 -15.63 -6.50 -19.90
C VAL A 828 -15.55 -6.86 -21.39
N ASN A 829 -15.62 -5.86 -22.28
CA ASN A 829 -15.46 -6.07 -23.72
C ASN A 829 -14.05 -6.58 -24.10
N SER A 830 -13.03 -6.28 -23.27
CA SER A 830 -11.67 -6.81 -23.40
C SER A 830 -11.46 -8.16 -22.71
N GLY A 831 -12.53 -8.83 -22.25
CA GLY A 831 -12.46 -10.17 -21.64
C GLY A 831 -12.13 -10.19 -20.15
N PHE A 832 -12.20 -9.05 -19.47
CA PHE A 832 -12.10 -8.97 -18.01
C PHE A 832 -13.45 -9.26 -17.35
N GLN A 833 -13.39 -9.64 -16.08
CA GLN A 833 -14.51 -9.62 -15.16
C GLN A 833 -14.34 -8.43 -14.22
N ALA A 834 -15.46 -7.83 -13.82
CA ALA A 834 -15.47 -6.75 -12.86
C ALA A 834 -16.31 -7.08 -11.63
N LEU A 835 -15.97 -6.48 -10.49
CA LEU A 835 -16.80 -6.48 -9.29
C LEU A 835 -16.80 -5.07 -8.72
N ALA A 836 -17.97 -4.47 -8.62
CA ALA A 836 -18.14 -3.08 -8.20
C ALA A 836 -19.31 -2.96 -7.22
N GLN A 837 -19.24 -2.01 -6.30
CA GLN A 837 -20.36 -1.70 -5.41
C GLN A 837 -21.50 -0.98 -6.14
N GLN A 838 -22.74 -1.28 -5.77
CA GLN A 838 -23.94 -0.73 -6.40
C GLN A 838 -24.11 0.76 -6.13
N THR A 839 -23.84 1.23 -4.91
CA THR A 839 -23.96 2.65 -4.55
C THR A 839 -22.66 3.17 -3.96
N PRO A 840 -22.37 4.49 -4.07
CA PRO A 840 -21.20 5.09 -3.44
C PRO A 840 -21.20 4.95 -1.92
N VAL A 841 -20.02 4.77 -1.33
CA VAL A 841 -19.74 4.88 0.11
C VAL A 841 -19.23 6.28 0.43
N THR A 842 -19.37 6.69 1.68
CA THR A 842 -18.73 7.90 2.22
C THR A 842 -17.66 7.49 3.23
N LEU A 843 -16.39 7.86 2.96
CA LEU A 843 -15.21 7.49 3.77
C LEU A 843 -14.27 8.70 3.84
N GLY A 844 -14.02 9.27 5.01
CA GLY A 844 -13.06 10.38 5.13
C GLY A 844 -13.35 11.64 4.30
N GLY A 845 -14.57 11.82 3.80
CA GLY A 845 -14.92 12.89 2.84
C GLY A 845 -14.82 12.46 1.37
N TYR A 846 -14.31 11.27 1.07
CA TYR A 846 -14.51 10.60 -0.21
C TYR A 846 -15.98 10.21 -0.37
N VAL A 847 -16.56 10.47 -1.54
CA VAL A 847 -17.87 9.96 -1.96
C VAL A 847 -17.71 9.28 -3.31
N GLY A 848 -17.66 7.96 -3.30
CA GLY A 848 -17.43 7.15 -4.51
C GLY A 848 -17.45 5.66 -4.16
N GLY A 849 -16.91 4.81 -5.02
CA GLY A 849 -16.87 3.37 -4.78
C GLY A 849 -15.59 2.71 -5.24
N GLY A 850 -15.30 1.53 -4.70
CA GLY A 850 -14.24 0.67 -5.19
C GLY A 850 -14.74 -0.25 -6.29
N TYR A 851 -13.87 -0.59 -7.23
CA TYR A 851 -14.10 -1.66 -8.19
C TYR A 851 -12.81 -2.42 -8.49
N ARG A 852 -12.98 -3.72 -8.77
CA ARG A 852 -11.91 -4.61 -9.23
C ARG A 852 -12.14 -4.96 -10.68
N LEU A 853 -11.07 -4.97 -11.48
CA LEU A 853 -10.98 -5.56 -12.79
C LEU A 853 -10.02 -6.75 -12.73
N ASP A 854 -10.42 -7.89 -13.25
CA ASP A 854 -9.66 -9.14 -13.18
C ASP A 854 -9.77 -9.93 -14.49
N ASN A 855 -8.64 -10.39 -15.00
CA ASN A 855 -8.59 -11.38 -16.06
C ASN A 855 -8.35 -12.76 -15.42
N PRO A 856 -9.36 -13.64 -15.38
CA PRO A 856 -9.25 -14.93 -14.70
C PRO A 856 -8.24 -15.90 -15.35
N GLN A 857 -7.84 -15.66 -16.60
CA GLN A 857 -6.87 -16.50 -17.31
C GLN A 857 -5.43 -16.09 -17.02
N THR A 858 -5.15 -14.79 -16.98
CA THR A 858 -3.79 -14.26 -16.85
C THR A 858 -3.46 -13.78 -15.44
N GLY A 859 -4.47 -13.53 -14.60
CA GLY A 859 -4.33 -12.87 -13.30
C GLY A 859 -4.06 -11.37 -13.39
N ALA A 860 -4.01 -10.80 -14.60
CA ALA A 860 -3.87 -9.37 -14.79
C ALA A 860 -5.11 -8.64 -14.25
N GLY A 861 -4.93 -7.49 -13.61
CA GLY A 861 -6.04 -6.78 -13.01
C GLY A 861 -5.67 -5.41 -12.49
N ALA A 862 -6.69 -4.70 -12.01
CA ALA A 862 -6.56 -3.40 -11.37
C ALA A 862 -7.63 -3.24 -10.27
N TYR A 863 -7.26 -2.51 -9.23
CA TYR A 863 -8.12 -2.17 -8.09
C TYR A 863 -8.20 -0.65 -8.03
N ARG A 864 -9.37 -0.08 -8.36
CA ARG A 864 -9.50 1.36 -8.59
C ARG A 864 -10.63 1.96 -7.79
N LEU A 865 -10.44 3.21 -7.40
CA LEU A 865 -11.48 4.07 -6.86
C LEU A 865 -12.25 4.74 -8.01
N SER A 866 -13.57 4.76 -7.90
CA SER A 866 -14.47 5.50 -8.78
C SER A 866 -14.36 6.99 -8.48
N THR A 867 -14.88 7.82 -9.38
CA THR A 867 -14.72 9.29 -9.50
C THR A 867 -13.47 9.73 -10.27
N GLU A 868 -13.66 10.76 -11.10
CA GLU A 868 -12.57 11.53 -11.71
C GLU A 868 -11.66 12.18 -10.65
N GLN A 869 -12.19 12.44 -9.45
CA GLN A 869 -11.45 13.01 -8.33
C GLN A 869 -10.38 12.04 -7.81
N ALA A 870 -10.67 10.74 -7.79
CA ALA A 870 -9.70 9.74 -7.37
C ALA A 870 -8.65 9.46 -8.45
N GLY A 871 -8.93 9.79 -9.72
CA GLY A 871 -8.01 9.55 -10.84
C GLY A 871 -7.60 8.09 -11.01
N GLY A 872 -8.43 7.15 -10.50
CA GLY A 872 -8.11 5.73 -10.48
C GLY A 872 -6.94 5.33 -9.57
N ALA A 873 -6.67 6.09 -8.50
CA ALA A 873 -5.66 5.76 -7.50
C ALA A 873 -5.87 4.40 -6.83
N ASP A 874 -4.76 3.75 -6.43
CA ASP A 874 -4.76 2.51 -5.65
C ASP A 874 -5.14 2.76 -4.19
N GLY A 875 -4.68 3.90 -3.65
CA GLY A 875 -5.02 4.42 -2.33
C GLY A 875 -5.03 5.95 -2.34
N LEU A 876 -5.87 6.54 -1.49
CA LEU A 876 -6.02 7.99 -1.39
C LEU A 876 -6.41 8.41 0.02
N LEU A 877 -5.98 9.60 0.45
CA LEU A 877 -6.38 10.20 1.72
C LEU A 877 -7.23 11.44 1.48
N PHE A 878 -8.40 11.47 2.10
CA PHE A 878 -9.18 12.67 2.31
C PHE A 878 -9.26 12.97 3.83
N GLY A 879 -9.13 14.24 4.19
CA GLY A 879 -9.19 14.67 5.59
C GLY A 879 -9.77 16.08 5.70
N ASN A 880 -10.31 16.42 6.87
CA ASN A 880 -10.78 17.77 7.16
C ASN A 880 -9.57 18.73 7.10
N ALA A 881 -9.49 19.49 6.01
CA ALA A 881 -8.38 20.36 5.58
C ALA A 881 -7.34 19.75 4.62
N GLY A 882 -7.61 18.63 3.94
CA GLY A 882 -6.78 17.98 2.90
C GLY A 882 -5.43 18.62 2.54
N LEU A 883 -4.32 17.88 2.70
CA LEU A 883 -2.94 18.33 2.43
C LEU A 883 -2.67 18.81 0.99
N GLY A 884 -3.66 18.77 0.10
CA GLY A 884 -3.56 19.28 -1.26
C GLY A 884 -3.06 20.73 -1.33
N TYR A 885 -3.35 21.58 -0.34
CA TYR A 885 -2.85 22.97 -0.33
C TYR A 885 -1.32 23.07 -0.32
N LEU A 886 -0.61 22.04 0.17
CA LEU A 886 0.85 21.95 0.12
C LEU A 886 1.37 21.89 -1.33
N SER A 887 0.50 21.62 -2.31
CA SER A 887 0.81 21.68 -3.74
C SER A 887 1.02 23.10 -4.25
N MET A 888 0.73 24.14 -3.46
CA MET A 888 1.03 25.54 -3.81
C MET A 888 1.64 26.34 -2.64
N ALA A 889 1.75 25.76 -1.44
CA ALA A 889 2.35 26.42 -0.28
C ALA A 889 3.85 26.72 -0.46
N SER A 890 4.34 27.79 0.15
CA SER A 890 5.78 28.02 0.35
C SER A 890 6.40 26.99 1.31
N ALA A 891 7.73 26.89 1.35
CA ALA A 891 8.42 25.99 2.28
C ALA A 891 8.05 26.28 3.76
N GLN A 892 7.96 27.56 4.14
CA GLN A 892 7.58 27.97 5.49
C GLN A 892 6.14 27.58 5.84
N GLN A 893 5.20 27.81 4.91
CA GLN A 893 3.80 27.40 5.08
C GLN A 893 3.64 25.88 5.14
N ALA A 894 4.47 25.15 4.39
CA ALA A 894 4.42 23.69 4.35
C ALA A 894 5.01 23.03 5.60
N ALA A 895 5.97 23.67 6.27
CA ALA A 895 6.74 23.07 7.35
C ALA A 895 5.87 22.53 8.50
N ALA A 896 4.89 23.31 8.98
CA ALA A 896 4.01 22.91 10.08
C ALA A 896 3.30 21.56 9.83
N THR A 897 2.86 21.35 8.59
CA THR A 897 2.06 20.18 8.23
C THR A 897 2.89 19.04 7.62
N ALA A 898 3.93 19.35 6.86
CA ALA A 898 4.80 18.36 6.21
C ALA A 898 5.79 17.72 7.18
N THR A 899 6.24 18.44 8.22
CA THR A 899 7.22 17.93 9.20
C THR A 899 6.66 16.74 10.00
N PRO A 900 5.42 16.76 10.54
CA PRO A 900 4.81 15.58 11.14
C PRO A 900 4.68 14.39 10.18
N ALA A 901 4.37 14.65 8.90
CA ALA A 901 4.27 13.59 7.89
C ALA A 901 5.63 12.96 7.57
N LEU A 902 6.69 13.77 7.46
CA LEU A 902 8.07 13.30 7.31
C LEU A 902 8.55 12.53 8.55
N GLN A 903 8.16 12.96 9.75
CA GLN A 903 8.47 12.23 10.97
C GLN A 903 7.76 10.87 11.02
N ALA A 904 6.48 10.82 10.65
CA ALA A 904 5.76 9.55 10.53
C ALA A 904 6.39 8.64 9.45
N ALA A 905 6.91 9.22 8.37
CA ALA A 905 7.65 8.47 7.36
C ALA A 905 8.97 7.91 7.89
N HIS A 906 9.72 8.66 8.71
CA HIS A 906 10.90 8.16 9.41
C HIS A 906 10.59 6.93 10.28
N ASP A 907 9.52 7.00 11.07
CA ASP A 907 9.10 5.91 11.95
C ASP A 907 8.64 4.68 11.14
N LEU A 908 7.90 4.90 10.05
CA LEU A 908 7.44 3.85 9.14
C LEU A 908 8.60 3.18 8.40
N ASP A 909 9.56 3.96 7.87
CA ASP A 909 10.74 3.45 7.17
C ASP A 909 11.55 2.50 8.08
N SER A 910 11.69 2.87 9.36
CA SER A 910 12.36 2.04 10.37
C SER A 910 11.62 0.71 10.64
N GLN A 911 10.29 0.73 10.66
CA GLN A 911 9.46 -0.47 10.80
C GLN A 911 9.53 -1.37 9.54
N LEU A 912 9.49 -0.76 8.36
CA LEU A 912 9.57 -1.47 7.07
C LEU A 912 10.95 -2.10 6.85
N ALA A 913 12.02 -1.43 7.27
CA ALA A 913 13.36 -2.00 7.25
C ALA A 913 13.44 -3.32 8.05
N ALA A 914 12.67 -3.42 9.15
CA ALA A 914 12.56 -4.65 9.94
C ALA A 914 11.67 -5.72 9.29
N LEU A 915 10.69 -5.33 8.45
CA LEU A 915 9.82 -6.25 7.69
C LEU A 915 10.53 -6.93 6.52
N LEU A 916 11.51 -6.25 5.91
CA LEU A 916 12.27 -6.77 4.78
C LEU A 916 13.15 -7.95 5.24
N PRO A 917 12.87 -9.18 4.79
CA PRO A 917 13.47 -10.36 5.41
C PRO A 917 14.95 -10.49 5.01
N ASP A 918 15.86 -10.36 5.98
CA ASP A 918 17.27 -10.75 5.79
C ASP A 918 17.41 -12.27 5.83
N ARG A 919 17.21 -12.89 4.67
CA ARG A 919 17.27 -14.35 4.48
C ARG A 919 18.65 -14.86 4.07
N THR A 920 19.68 -14.01 4.18
CA THR A 920 21.07 -14.39 3.86
C THR A 920 21.71 -15.28 4.93
N GLY A 921 21.00 -15.54 6.04
CA GLY A 921 21.50 -16.28 7.20
C GLY A 921 22.37 -15.44 8.14
N ALA A 922 22.51 -14.13 7.88
CA ALA A 922 23.28 -13.21 8.71
C ALA A 922 22.47 -12.67 9.90
N SER A 923 21.15 -12.57 9.78
CA SER A 923 20.28 -12.09 10.86
C SER A 923 19.97 -13.20 11.88
N GLN A 924 20.23 -12.92 13.16
CA GLN A 924 19.87 -13.79 14.30
C GLN A 924 18.56 -13.34 14.96
N LEU A 925 17.70 -12.63 14.23
CA LEU A 925 16.44 -12.10 14.77
C LEU A 925 15.56 -13.26 15.24
N ARG A 926 15.20 -13.21 16.52
CA ARG A 926 14.31 -14.20 17.14
C ARG A 926 12.87 -13.86 16.84
N TRP A 927 12.05 -14.88 16.59
CA TRP A 927 10.62 -14.69 16.39
C TRP A 927 10.00 -13.90 17.53
N SER A 928 10.28 -14.28 18.78
CA SER A 928 9.73 -13.66 19.99
C SER A 928 9.97 -12.15 20.12
N THR A 929 11.01 -11.62 19.48
CA THR A 929 11.35 -10.19 19.50
C THR A 929 11.25 -9.55 18.13
N TYR A 930 10.65 -10.24 17.15
CA TYR A 930 10.52 -9.73 15.80
C TYR A 930 9.35 -8.73 15.77
N PRO A 931 9.58 -7.44 15.46
CA PRO A 931 8.52 -6.42 15.53
C PRO A 931 7.44 -6.61 14.46
N ALA A 932 7.68 -7.46 13.47
CA ALA A 932 6.91 -7.62 12.26
C ALA A 932 6.19 -8.99 12.17
N GLN A 933 5.94 -9.63 13.31
CA GLN A 933 5.21 -10.91 13.37
C GLN A 933 3.84 -10.83 12.68
N SER A 934 3.11 -9.73 12.89
CA SER A 934 1.75 -9.56 12.36
C SER A 934 1.72 -9.51 10.83
N GLY A 935 2.73 -8.92 10.19
CA GLY A 935 2.88 -8.95 8.73
C GLY A 935 3.05 -10.37 8.17
N ILE A 936 3.79 -11.23 8.87
CA ILE A 936 3.95 -12.65 8.50
C ILE A 936 2.63 -13.41 8.68
N VAL A 937 1.94 -13.18 9.79
CA VAL A 937 0.61 -13.76 10.06
C VAL A 937 -0.37 -13.36 8.95
N SER A 938 -0.44 -12.07 8.61
CA SER A 938 -1.29 -11.52 7.55
C SER A 938 -0.99 -12.13 6.18
N ALA A 939 0.28 -12.21 5.79
CA ALA A 939 0.67 -12.80 4.52
C ALA A 939 0.27 -14.29 4.43
N LEU A 940 0.50 -15.08 5.48
CA LEU A 940 0.16 -16.50 5.51
C LEU A 940 -1.36 -16.73 5.53
N PHE A 941 -2.09 -15.99 6.37
CA PHE A 941 -3.55 -16.08 6.46
C PHE A 941 -4.20 -15.83 5.10
N LEU A 942 -3.82 -14.73 4.45
CA LEU A 942 -4.36 -14.40 3.13
C LEU A 942 -3.98 -15.47 2.10
N THR A 943 -2.78 -16.05 2.17
CA THR A 943 -2.29 -17.04 1.19
C THR A 943 -3.07 -18.34 1.29
N GLN A 944 -3.37 -18.79 2.51
CA GLN A 944 -4.24 -19.95 2.71
C GLN A 944 -5.69 -19.67 2.30
N LEU A 945 -6.20 -18.45 2.53
CA LEU A 945 -7.53 -18.03 2.07
C LEU A 945 -7.63 -18.01 0.54
N ALA A 946 -6.57 -17.54 -0.14
CA ALA A 946 -6.48 -17.47 -1.60
C ALA A 946 -6.33 -18.84 -2.30
N ASN A 947 -6.06 -19.91 -1.53
CA ASN A 947 -5.97 -21.27 -2.07
C ASN A 947 -7.34 -21.86 -2.48
N GLN A 948 -8.44 -21.13 -2.23
CA GLN A 948 -9.78 -21.51 -2.67
C GLN A 948 -10.13 -20.80 -4.00
N PRO A 949 -10.73 -21.51 -4.97
CA PRO A 949 -11.25 -20.87 -6.17
C PRO A 949 -12.44 -19.98 -5.82
N TYR A 950 -12.56 -18.83 -6.48
CA TYR A 950 -13.76 -18.00 -6.39
C TYR A 950 -14.89 -18.63 -7.20
N ARG A 951 -15.93 -19.13 -6.51
CA ARG A 951 -17.10 -19.77 -7.13
C ARG A 951 -18.23 -18.77 -7.37
N ASP A 952 -18.31 -17.72 -6.55
CA ASP A 952 -19.33 -16.67 -6.61
C ASP A 952 -18.79 -15.30 -6.17
N ALA A 953 -19.64 -14.27 -6.21
CA ALA A 953 -19.27 -12.92 -5.77
C ALA A 953 -19.03 -12.81 -4.26
N CYS A 954 -19.60 -13.70 -3.45
CA CYS A 954 -19.41 -13.70 -2.00
C CYS A 954 -18.04 -14.26 -1.58
N ASP A 955 -17.50 -15.26 -2.29
CA ASP A 955 -16.10 -15.71 -2.09
C ASP A 955 -15.13 -14.51 -2.29
N GLN A 956 -15.41 -13.68 -3.28
CA GLN A 956 -14.61 -12.51 -3.62
C GLN A 956 -14.77 -11.38 -2.58
N ALA A 957 -16.00 -11.15 -2.14
CA ALA A 957 -16.32 -10.20 -1.08
C ALA A 957 -15.63 -10.56 0.25
N THR A 958 -15.59 -11.84 0.60
CA THR A 958 -14.87 -12.36 1.77
C THR A 958 -13.38 -12.05 1.67
N ALA A 959 -12.79 -12.19 0.48
CA ALA A 959 -11.39 -11.83 0.27
C ALA A 959 -11.15 -10.33 0.53
N PHE A 960 -12.02 -9.42 0.09
CA PHE A 960 -11.85 -7.98 0.34
C PHE A 960 -11.91 -7.64 1.84
N LEU A 961 -12.83 -8.25 2.58
CA LEU A 961 -12.88 -8.11 4.04
C LEU A 961 -11.58 -8.60 4.70
N ALA A 962 -11.08 -9.75 4.27
CA ALA A 962 -9.84 -10.32 4.78
C ALA A 962 -8.62 -9.43 4.46
N ALA A 963 -8.54 -8.86 3.25
CA ALA A 963 -7.44 -7.99 2.87
C ALA A 963 -7.47 -6.64 3.61
N ASP A 964 -8.63 -6.00 3.76
CA ASP A 964 -8.79 -4.78 4.57
C ASP A 964 -8.34 -5.01 6.02
N LEU A 965 -8.78 -6.12 6.61
CA LEU A 965 -8.40 -6.51 7.98
C LEU A 965 -6.90 -6.81 8.11
N ALA A 966 -6.37 -7.66 7.22
CA ALA A 966 -4.99 -8.11 7.29
C ALA A 966 -3.99 -6.97 7.03
N ALA A 967 -4.33 -5.99 6.19
CA ALA A 967 -3.52 -4.80 6.00
C ALA A 967 -3.51 -3.91 7.25
N ALA A 968 -4.66 -3.74 7.92
CA ALA A 968 -4.73 -3.01 9.19
C ALA A 968 -3.87 -3.64 10.29
N ALA A 969 -3.82 -4.98 10.34
CA ALA A 969 -3.01 -5.73 11.31
C ALA A 969 -1.55 -5.93 10.88
N GLY A 970 -1.25 -5.90 9.57
CA GLY A 970 0.01 -6.36 8.99
C GLY A 970 1.20 -5.41 9.17
N LEU A 971 0.94 -4.15 9.51
CA LEU A 971 1.97 -3.21 9.92
C LEU A 971 2.07 -3.22 11.45
N PRO A 972 3.29 -3.23 12.04
CA PRO A 972 3.48 -3.14 13.48
C PRO A 972 2.69 -1.96 14.03
N ALA A 973 2.10 -2.04 15.22
CA ALA A 973 1.49 -0.86 15.82
C ALA A 973 2.53 0.28 15.83
N ASN A 974 2.12 1.52 15.52
CA ASN A 974 2.99 2.66 15.83
C ASN A 974 3.41 2.51 17.29
N ALA A 975 4.63 2.88 17.65
CA ALA A 975 5.18 2.73 19.01
C ALA A 975 4.42 3.55 20.11
N ALA A 976 3.14 3.85 19.90
CA ALA A 976 2.16 4.13 20.92
C ALA A 976 1.59 2.80 21.44
N ASN A 977 2.01 2.44 22.65
CA ASN A 977 1.45 1.35 23.45
C ASN A 977 -0.09 1.37 23.44
N HIS A 978 -0.74 0.24 23.18
CA HIS A 978 -2.18 0.09 23.23
C HIS A 978 -2.68 0.12 24.69
N PRO A 979 -3.92 0.58 24.93
CA PRO A 979 -4.45 0.67 26.28
C PRO A 979 -4.76 -0.71 26.89
N LEU A 980 -4.18 -0.99 28.06
CA LEU A 980 -4.49 -2.18 28.87
C LEU A 980 -5.97 -2.20 29.30
N ALA A 981 -6.56 -3.40 29.38
CA ALA A 981 -7.93 -3.60 29.87
C ALA A 981 -7.99 -4.57 31.05
N ILE A 982 -8.66 -4.20 32.15
CA ILE A 982 -9.07 -5.14 33.21
C ILE A 982 -10.45 -5.68 32.84
N ILE A 983 -10.55 -6.99 32.62
CA ILE A 983 -11.76 -7.67 32.12
C ILE A 983 -12.50 -8.46 33.21
N SER A 984 -12.05 -8.38 34.47
CA SER A 984 -12.68 -9.01 35.63
C SER A 984 -13.42 -7.99 36.50
N ALA A 985 -14.42 -8.42 37.28
CA ALA A 985 -15.17 -7.56 38.21
C ALA A 985 -15.05 -8.06 39.67
N PRO A 986 -14.80 -7.18 40.66
CA PRO A 986 -14.63 -7.54 42.06
C PRO A 986 -15.96 -7.71 42.79
N LEU A 987 -15.96 -8.49 43.88
CA LEU A 987 -17.04 -8.41 44.87
C LEU A 987 -16.91 -7.12 45.67
N THR A 988 -18.02 -6.40 45.83
CA THR A 988 -18.09 -5.16 46.60
C THR A 988 -18.60 -5.36 48.03
N ALA A 989 -18.88 -6.60 48.46
CA ALA A 989 -19.25 -6.93 49.83
C ALA A 989 -18.67 -8.27 50.30
N THR A 990 -18.31 -8.38 51.58
CA THR A 990 -17.90 -9.63 52.23
C THR A 990 -18.30 -9.65 53.72
N ALA A 991 -18.32 -10.82 54.35
CA ALA A 991 -18.53 -10.93 55.79
C ALA A 991 -17.24 -10.67 56.57
N ALA A 992 -17.37 -10.21 57.82
CA ALA A 992 -16.23 -10.02 58.70
C ALA A 992 -15.50 -11.35 58.99
N ASN A 993 -14.16 -11.30 59.03
CA ASN A 993 -13.25 -12.42 59.23
C ASN A 993 -13.36 -13.57 58.20
N GLN A 994 -14.05 -13.35 57.07
CA GLN A 994 -14.04 -14.29 55.95
C GLN A 994 -12.97 -13.86 54.94
N PRO A 995 -12.00 -14.72 54.57
CA PRO A 995 -10.97 -14.38 53.60
C PRO A 995 -11.57 -13.85 52.30
N TYR A 996 -11.19 -12.63 51.93
CA TYR A 996 -11.51 -12.06 50.63
C TYR A 996 -10.44 -12.47 49.63
N ARG A 997 -10.88 -12.96 48.46
CA ARG A 997 -10.03 -13.34 47.33
C ARG A 997 -10.65 -12.80 46.06
N TYR A 998 -9.83 -12.16 45.23
CA TYR A 998 -10.25 -11.66 43.92
C TYR A 998 -9.12 -11.84 42.90
N PRO A 999 -9.24 -12.79 41.96
CA PRO A 999 -8.27 -12.95 40.88
C PRO A 999 -8.53 -11.91 39.79
N VAL A 1000 -7.57 -11.03 39.58
CA VAL A 1000 -7.65 -9.96 38.59
C VAL A 1000 -7.27 -10.53 37.23
N GLN A 1001 -8.18 -10.42 36.26
CA GLN A 1001 -7.89 -10.71 34.85
C GLN A 1001 -7.75 -9.40 34.09
N ALA A 1002 -6.64 -9.28 33.35
CA ALA A 1002 -6.33 -8.16 32.49
C ALA A 1002 -5.70 -8.65 31.19
N THR A 1003 -5.88 -7.89 30.12
CA THR A 1003 -5.33 -8.14 28.79
C THR A 1003 -4.58 -6.91 28.32
N ASP A 1004 -3.43 -7.15 27.71
CA ASP A 1004 -2.73 -6.19 26.88
C ASP A 1004 -2.67 -6.75 25.45
N SER A 1005 -3.02 -5.91 24.47
CA SER A 1005 -3.03 -6.27 23.05
C SER A 1005 -1.62 -6.28 22.44
N ASP A 1006 -0.64 -5.66 23.10
CA ASP A 1006 0.77 -5.69 22.68
C ASP A 1006 1.53 -6.92 23.21
N GLY A 1007 0.97 -7.60 24.21
CA GLY A 1007 1.52 -8.82 24.78
C GLY A 1007 2.62 -8.59 25.82
N ASP A 1008 2.71 -7.37 26.36
CA ASP A 1008 3.69 -6.97 27.35
C ASP A 1008 3.41 -7.62 28.73
N PRO A 1009 4.44 -7.88 29.55
CA PRO A 1009 4.28 -8.45 30.88
C PRO A 1009 3.54 -7.52 31.86
N LEU A 1010 2.49 -8.03 32.51
CA LEU A 1010 1.67 -7.23 33.42
C LEU A 1010 2.15 -7.27 34.87
N SER A 1011 2.08 -6.13 35.54
CA SER A 1011 2.35 -5.96 36.97
C SER A 1011 1.12 -5.40 37.72
N TYR A 1012 0.92 -5.84 38.96
CA TYR A 1012 -0.27 -5.53 39.77
C TYR A 1012 0.13 -4.79 41.04
N ARG A 1013 -0.60 -3.73 41.39
CA ARG A 1013 -0.36 -2.98 42.64
C ARG A 1013 -1.62 -2.38 43.23
N LEU A 1014 -1.64 -2.25 44.56
CA LEU A 1014 -2.69 -1.57 45.30
C LEU A 1014 -2.23 -0.16 45.69
N SER A 1015 -2.98 0.85 45.24
CA SER A 1015 -2.75 2.25 45.61
C SER A 1015 -3.74 2.76 46.66
N ALA A 1016 -4.85 2.05 46.88
CA ALA A 1016 -5.72 2.19 48.05
C ALA A 1016 -6.26 0.82 48.44
N ALA A 1017 -6.07 0.41 49.70
CA ALA A 1017 -6.55 -0.86 50.25
C ALA A 1017 -6.55 -0.81 51.79
N PRO A 1018 -7.34 -1.65 52.48
CA PRO A 1018 -7.27 -1.80 53.93
C PRO A 1018 -5.95 -2.44 54.37
N GLY A 1019 -5.58 -2.19 55.63
CA GLY A 1019 -4.42 -2.84 56.25
C GLY A 1019 -4.54 -4.36 56.21
N GLY A 1020 -3.51 -5.02 55.66
CA GLY A 1020 -3.43 -6.48 55.53
C GLY A 1020 -4.00 -7.06 54.23
N MET A 1021 -4.49 -6.23 53.30
CA MET A 1021 -4.81 -6.66 51.94
C MET A 1021 -3.58 -6.59 51.03
N THR A 1022 -3.35 -7.63 50.23
CA THR A 1022 -2.18 -7.77 49.34
C THR A 1022 -2.61 -8.20 47.94
N VAL A 1023 -1.82 -7.85 46.91
CA VAL A 1023 -1.97 -8.40 45.55
C VAL A 1023 -0.67 -9.09 45.13
N GLY A 1024 -0.78 -10.31 44.59
CA GLY A 1024 0.36 -11.07 44.07
C GLY A 1024 0.75 -10.68 42.65
N SER A 1025 1.93 -11.11 42.19
CA SER A 1025 2.38 -10.92 40.80
C SER A 1025 1.54 -11.73 39.80
N ASP A 1026 0.79 -12.72 40.27
CA ASP A 1026 -0.18 -13.51 39.52
C ASP A 1026 -1.56 -12.83 39.42
N GLY A 1027 -1.70 -11.60 39.93
CA GLY A 1027 -2.94 -10.85 39.91
C GLY A 1027 -3.94 -11.26 41.00
N LEU A 1028 -3.57 -12.12 41.97
CA LEU A 1028 -4.48 -12.50 43.05
C LEU A 1028 -4.50 -11.45 44.16
N LEU A 1029 -5.63 -10.75 44.31
CA LEU A 1029 -5.92 -9.89 45.45
C LEU A 1029 -6.44 -10.73 46.62
N ALA A 1030 -5.84 -10.59 47.80
CA ALA A 1030 -6.17 -11.35 48.99
C ALA A 1030 -6.25 -10.48 50.25
N TRP A 1031 -7.24 -10.73 51.11
CA TRP A 1031 -7.33 -10.18 52.45
C TRP A 1031 -7.87 -11.22 53.43
N ASP A 1032 -7.01 -11.76 54.29
CA ASP A 1032 -7.32 -12.95 55.10
C ASP A 1032 -8.30 -12.70 56.24
N ASN A 1033 -8.26 -11.53 56.85
CA ASN A 1033 -9.07 -11.20 58.02
C ASN A 1033 -9.78 -9.84 57.85
N PRO A 1034 -10.82 -9.73 57.00
CA PRO A 1034 -11.55 -8.49 56.81
C PRO A 1034 -12.27 -8.03 58.08
N VAL A 1035 -12.07 -6.78 58.49
CA VAL A 1035 -12.73 -6.18 59.66
C VAL A 1035 -13.95 -5.38 59.22
N PRO A 1036 -15.09 -5.36 59.94
CA PRO A 1036 -16.28 -4.60 59.55
C PRO A 1036 -15.98 -3.13 59.19
N GLY A 1037 -16.51 -2.65 58.07
CA GLY A 1037 -16.26 -1.30 57.55
C GLY A 1037 -16.40 -1.22 56.03
N ASN A 1038 -16.36 0.00 55.48
CA ASN A 1038 -16.34 0.23 54.02
C ASN A 1038 -14.94 0.68 53.61
N TYR A 1039 -14.31 -0.06 52.70
CA TYR A 1039 -12.93 0.17 52.30
C TYR A 1039 -12.84 0.50 50.81
N PRO A 1040 -12.33 1.68 50.42
CA PRO A 1040 -12.04 1.97 49.03
C PRO A 1040 -10.83 1.15 48.58
N ILE A 1041 -11.01 0.38 47.52
CA ILE A 1041 -9.97 -0.39 46.85
C ILE A 1041 -9.65 0.29 45.52
N ARG A 1042 -8.36 0.55 45.28
CA ARG A 1042 -7.83 0.99 43.99
C ARG A 1042 -6.70 0.05 43.61
N LEU A 1043 -6.99 -0.77 42.60
CA LEU A 1043 -6.08 -1.72 42.00
C LEU A 1043 -5.60 -1.17 40.66
N ARG A 1044 -4.29 -1.22 40.42
CA ARG A 1044 -3.66 -0.82 39.16
C ARG A 1044 -2.98 -2.01 38.52
N VAL A 1045 -3.19 -2.14 37.21
CA VAL A 1045 -2.46 -3.05 36.32
C VAL A 1045 -1.61 -2.20 35.37
N ASP A 1046 -0.35 -2.55 35.20
CA ASP A 1046 0.68 -1.72 34.54
C ASP A 1046 1.64 -2.62 33.75
N ASP A 1047 1.95 -2.24 32.51
CA ASP A 1047 2.86 -2.96 31.59
C ASP A 1047 4.26 -2.32 31.50
N GLY A 1048 4.53 -1.26 32.27
CA GLY A 1048 5.77 -0.49 32.24
C GLY A 1048 5.73 0.75 31.33
N GLN A 1049 4.70 0.90 30.49
CA GLN A 1049 4.52 2.02 29.56
C GLN A 1049 3.18 2.75 29.76
N ALA A 1050 2.10 2.03 30.00
CA ALA A 1050 0.78 2.53 30.36
C ALA A 1050 0.21 1.75 31.57
N TYR A 1051 -0.95 2.20 32.05
CA TYR A 1051 -1.63 1.52 33.13
C TYR A 1051 -3.13 1.73 33.05
N THR A 1052 -3.86 0.80 33.65
CA THR A 1052 -5.30 0.93 33.88
C THR A 1052 -5.61 0.67 35.34
N GLU A 1053 -6.69 1.28 35.85
CA GLU A 1053 -7.09 1.15 37.24
C GLU A 1053 -8.54 0.67 37.36
N GLN A 1054 -8.75 -0.20 38.33
CA GLN A 1054 -10.07 -0.59 38.78
C GLN A 1054 -10.28 -0.07 40.22
N THR A 1055 -11.35 0.70 40.40
CA THR A 1055 -11.72 1.26 41.71
C THR A 1055 -13.09 0.77 42.15
N TYR A 1056 -13.20 0.32 43.40
CA TYR A 1056 -14.47 -0.08 44.00
C TYR A 1056 -14.44 0.12 45.51
N THR A 1057 -15.59 0.02 46.18
CA THR A 1057 -15.67 0.00 47.65
C THR A 1057 -16.06 -1.39 48.12
N LEU A 1058 -15.25 -1.99 49.00
CA LEU A 1058 -15.55 -3.27 49.64
C LEU A 1058 -16.24 -3.01 50.98
N SER A 1059 -17.51 -3.41 51.11
CA SER A 1059 -18.28 -3.36 52.35
C SER A 1059 -18.14 -4.65 53.14
N VAL A 1060 -17.61 -4.55 54.37
CA VAL A 1060 -17.45 -5.66 55.31
C VAL A 1060 -18.47 -5.51 56.43
N GLY A 1061 -19.39 -6.46 56.61
CA GLY A 1061 -20.50 -6.30 57.57
C GLY A 1061 -21.20 -7.59 58.01
N ALA A 1062 -22.23 -7.45 58.85
CA ALA A 1062 -23.05 -8.54 59.39
C ALA A 1062 -24.26 -8.84 58.47
N ALA A 1063 -23.96 -9.36 57.29
CA ALA A 1063 -24.91 -10.09 56.46
C ALA A 1063 -24.12 -11.20 55.75
N PRO A 1064 -24.68 -12.40 55.59
CA PRO A 1064 -23.97 -13.46 54.89
C PRO A 1064 -23.76 -12.99 53.45
N ALA A 1065 -22.51 -12.73 53.05
CA ALA A 1065 -22.20 -12.76 51.63
C ALA A 1065 -22.55 -14.18 51.19
N THR A 1066 -23.63 -14.34 50.42
CA THR A 1066 -23.88 -15.59 49.71
C THR A 1066 -22.65 -15.81 48.84
N PRO A 1067 -21.84 -16.85 49.09
CA PRO A 1067 -20.63 -17.09 48.32
C PRO A 1067 -21.01 -17.14 46.85
N ASN A 1068 -20.34 -16.35 46.00
CA ASN A 1068 -20.56 -16.42 44.57
C ASN A 1068 -19.59 -17.44 44.00
N VAL A 1069 -20.11 -18.47 43.35
CA VAL A 1069 -19.29 -19.45 42.65
C VAL A 1069 -19.40 -19.14 41.17
N GLN A 1070 -18.25 -18.85 40.55
CA GLN A 1070 -18.10 -18.63 39.13
C GLN A 1070 -17.47 -19.85 38.48
N VAL A 1071 -18.08 -20.38 37.41
CA VAL A 1071 -17.51 -21.46 36.61
C VAL A 1071 -17.19 -20.94 35.21
N SER A 1072 -15.95 -21.17 34.80
CA SER A 1072 -15.47 -20.90 33.45
C SER A 1072 -14.96 -22.20 32.84
N VAL A 1073 -15.17 -22.38 31.53
CA VAL A 1073 -14.77 -23.60 30.82
C VAL A 1073 -14.06 -23.21 29.53
N SER A 1074 -12.94 -23.88 29.25
CA SER A 1074 -12.16 -23.66 28.03
C SER A 1074 -11.57 -24.97 27.50
N PRO A 1075 -11.79 -25.30 26.21
CA PRO A 1075 -12.75 -24.65 25.31
C PRO A 1075 -14.20 -24.96 25.72
N ALA A 1076 -15.16 -24.08 25.41
CA ALA A 1076 -16.59 -24.33 25.64
C ALA A 1076 -17.17 -25.36 24.64
N VAL A 1077 -16.48 -25.61 23.53
CA VAL A 1077 -16.80 -26.70 22.59
C VAL A 1077 -15.51 -27.43 22.23
N ALA A 1078 -15.49 -28.75 22.38
CA ALA A 1078 -14.31 -29.60 22.22
C ALA A 1078 -14.57 -30.74 21.22
N ASN A 1079 -13.50 -31.29 20.61
CA ASN A 1079 -13.61 -32.53 19.83
C ASN A 1079 -13.50 -33.75 20.75
N PRO A 1080 -14.00 -34.93 20.32
CA PRO A 1080 -13.80 -36.17 21.06
C PRO A 1080 -12.31 -36.42 21.38
N GLY A 1081 -11.98 -36.54 22.67
CA GLY A 1081 -10.63 -36.80 23.18
C GLY A 1081 -9.84 -35.56 23.61
N ASP A 1082 -10.31 -34.35 23.31
CA ASP A 1082 -9.66 -33.10 23.76
C ASP A 1082 -9.70 -32.96 25.29
N SER A 1083 -8.75 -32.20 25.84
CA SER A 1083 -8.76 -31.85 27.26
C SER A 1083 -9.53 -30.55 27.47
N ILE A 1084 -10.47 -30.57 28.42
CA ILE A 1084 -11.28 -29.42 28.80
C ILE A 1084 -10.84 -28.96 30.18
N LEU A 1085 -10.50 -27.67 30.31
CA LEU A 1085 -10.19 -27.06 31.59
C LEU A 1085 -11.43 -26.36 32.12
N VAL A 1086 -11.92 -26.81 33.26
CA VAL A 1086 -12.96 -26.12 34.04
C VAL A 1086 -12.27 -25.42 35.21
N ASN A 1087 -12.49 -24.12 35.33
CA ASN A 1087 -11.96 -23.33 36.42
C ASN A 1087 -13.11 -22.76 37.25
N ILE A 1088 -13.14 -23.13 38.53
CA ILE A 1088 -14.06 -22.60 39.52
C ILE A 1088 -13.36 -21.49 40.29
N THR A 1089 -13.97 -20.31 40.27
CA THR A 1089 -13.58 -19.18 41.09
C THR A 1089 -14.63 -18.97 42.17
N VAL A 1090 -14.19 -18.92 43.43
CA VAL A 1090 -15.06 -18.60 44.55
C VAL A 1090 -14.77 -17.18 45.00
N LEU A 1091 -15.85 -16.40 45.08
CA LEU A 1091 -15.86 -15.02 45.48
C LEU A 1091 -16.63 -14.95 46.82
N GLY A 1092 -15.92 -14.62 47.91
CA GLY A 1092 -16.51 -14.47 49.25
C GLY A 1092 -16.73 -15.78 50.03
N GLY A 1093 -15.97 -16.84 49.73
CA GLY A 1093 -16.01 -18.13 50.43
C GLY A 1093 -14.72 -18.96 50.26
N ASP A 1094 -14.67 -20.15 50.85
CA ASP A 1094 -13.50 -21.05 50.78
C ASP A 1094 -13.60 -22.00 49.58
N LEU A 1095 -12.69 -21.86 48.61
CA LEU A 1095 -12.61 -22.69 47.41
C LEU A 1095 -12.44 -24.19 47.73
N SER A 1096 -11.84 -24.53 48.88
CA SER A 1096 -11.70 -25.94 49.29
C SER A 1096 -13.03 -26.63 49.61
N GLN A 1097 -14.10 -25.84 49.80
CA GLN A 1097 -15.45 -26.34 50.03
C GLN A 1097 -16.32 -26.32 48.77
N ALA A 1098 -15.77 -25.89 47.62
CA ALA A 1098 -16.49 -25.92 46.35
C ALA A 1098 -16.53 -27.35 45.78
N SER A 1099 -17.61 -27.68 45.11
CA SER A 1099 -17.76 -28.95 44.39
C SER A 1099 -18.11 -28.70 42.93
N LEU A 1100 -17.58 -29.51 42.03
CA LEU A 1100 -17.97 -29.55 40.62
C LEU A 1100 -18.66 -30.89 40.31
N SER A 1101 -19.75 -30.85 39.56
CA SER A 1101 -20.28 -32.03 38.88
C SER A 1101 -20.47 -31.77 37.39
N VAL A 1102 -20.25 -32.81 36.58
CA VAL A 1102 -20.55 -32.87 35.15
C VAL A 1102 -21.68 -33.86 34.96
N ASP A 1103 -22.83 -33.44 34.43
CA ASP A 1103 -24.04 -34.26 34.27
C ASP A 1103 -24.44 -35.02 35.56
N GLY A 1104 -24.26 -34.37 36.70
CA GLY A 1104 -24.54 -34.95 38.02
C GLY A 1104 -23.45 -35.87 38.58
N VAL A 1105 -22.36 -36.12 37.85
CA VAL A 1105 -21.21 -36.91 38.33
C VAL A 1105 -20.13 -35.98 38.89
N ALA A 1106 -19.77 -36.17 40.16
CA ALA A 1106 -18.77 -35.36 40.86
C ALA A 1106 -17.38 -35.45 40.21
N GLN A 1107 -16.72 -34.31 40.05
CA GLN A 1107 -15.36 -34.19 39.51
C GLN A 1107 -14.41 -33.67 40.60
N ALA A 1108 -13.19 -34.21 40.64
CA ALA A 1108 -12.17 -33.73 41.57
C ALA A 1108 -11.63 -32.37 41.12
N LEU A 1109 -11.56 -31.41 42.05
CA LEU A 1109 -10.91 -30.12 41.87
C LEU A 1109 -9.51 -30.18 42.50
N ASP A 1110 -8.54 -29.53 41.88
CA ASP A 1110 -7.24 -29.33 42.49
C ASP A 1110 -7.25 -28.18 43.52
N SER A 1111 -6.11 -27.94 44.17
CA SER A 1111 -5.95 -26.86 45.16
C SER A 1111 -6.17 -25.45 44.61
N LYS A 1112 -6.31 -25.29 43.28
CA LYS A 1112 -6.58 -24.03 42.58
C LYS A 1112 -8.01 -23.95 42.04
N GLY A 1113 -8.88 -24.92 42.34
CA GLY A 1113 -10.27 -24.94 41.87
C GLY A 1113 -10.41 -25.37 40.41
N GLN A 1114 -9.42 -26.09 39.86
CA GLN A 1114 -9.44 -26.55 38.48
C GLN A 1114 -9.75 -28.03 38.37
N ALA A 1115 -10.54 -28.39 37.37
CA ALA A 1115 -10.73 -29.76 36.93
C ALA A 1115 -10.33 -29.89 35.45
N ARG A 1116 -9.56 -30.93 35.13
CA ARG A 1116 -9.24 -31.31 33.75
C ARG A 1116 -10.09 -32.50 33.35
N LEU A 1117 -10.96 -32.30 32.37
CA LEU A 1117 -11.87 -33.30 31.85
C LEU A 1117 -11.36 -33.79 30.48
N SER A 1118 -11.76 -34.99 30.11
CA SER A 1118 -11.59 -35.52 28.75
C SER A 1118 -12.94 -35.44 28.03
N ALA A 1119 -12.95 -34.87 26.83
CA ALA A 1119 -14.12 -34.73 25.98
C ALA A 1119 -14.53 -36.09 25.38
N ALA A 1120 -15.01 -37.03 26.20
CA ALA A 1120 -15.12 -38.45 25.79
C ALA A 1120 -16.45 -38.82 25.10
N ALA A 1121 -17.57 -38.21 25.49
CA ALA A 1121 -18.90 -38.47 24.92
C ALA A 1121 -19.37 -37.24 24.15
N SER A 1122 -19.96 -37.42 22.97
CA SER A 1122 -20.54 -36.31 22.19
C SER A 1122 -21.87 -35.84 22.77
N GLY A 1123 -22.11 -34.53 22.76
CA GLY A 1123 -23.31 -33.89 23.30
C GLY A 1123 -22.97 -32.68 24.17
N THR A 1124 -24.00 -32.00 24.69
CA THR A 1124 -23.84 -30.92 25.65
C THR A 1124 -23.83 -31.50 27.06
N HIS A 1125 -22.82 -31.12 27.83
CA HIS A 1125 -22.58 -31.56 29.20
C HIS A 1125 -22.80 -30.40 30.15
N LEU A 1126 -23.63 -30.61 31.17
CA LEU A 1126 -23.96 -29.61 32.17
C LEU A 1126 -22.91 -29.61 33.29
N LEU A 1127 -22.27 -28.47 33.49
CA LEU A 1127 -21.41 -28.20 34.62
C LEU A 1127 -22.24 -27.56 35.74
N VAL A 1128 -22.16 -28.10 36.94
CA VAL A 1128 -22.74 -27.49 38.14
C VAL A 1128 -21.64 -27.30 39.16
N ALA A 1129 -21.25 -26.06 39.41
CA ALA A 1129 -20.36 -25.68 40.49
C ALA A 1129 -21.21 -25.24 41.69
N SER A 1130 -20.92 -25.77 42.88
CA SER A 1130 -21.69 -25.48 44.10
C SER A 1130 -20.81 -25.13 45.28
N LEU A 1131 -21.27 -24.19 46.12
CA LEU A 1131 -20.63 -23.79 47.37
C LEU A 1131 -21.69 -23.29 48.37
N GLY A 1132 -21.75 -23.90 49.56
CA GLY A 1132 -22.55 -23.37 50.68
C GLY A 1132 -24.04 -23.15 50.38
N GLY A 1133 -24.64 -23.97 49.50
CA GLY A 1133 -26.04 -23.83 49.07
C GLY A 1133 -26.28 -22.94 47.85
N VAL A 1134 -25.23 -22.29 47.32
CA VAL A 1134 -25.26 -21.55 46.05
C VAL A 1134 -24.70 -22.44 44.95
N SER A 1135 -25.41 -22.54 43.83
CA SER A 1135 -24.96 -23.28 42.64
C SER A 1135 -24.97 -22.39 41.41
N GLN A 1136 -23.92 -22.48 40.60
CA GLN A 1136 -23.90 -21.89 39.26
C GLN A 1136 -23.76 -23.01 38.23
N GLN A 1137 -24.50 -22.86 37.14
CA GLN A 1137 -24.46 -23.78 36.01
C GLN A 1137 -23.70 -23.16 34.84
N SER A 1138 -23.02 -24.01 34.09
CA SER A 1138 -22.45 -23.71 32.78
C SER A 1138 -22.48 -24.98 31.96
N GLN A 1139 -22.01 -24.94 30.71
CA GLN A 1139 -22.01 -26.11 29.85
C GLN A 1139 -20.80 -26.10 28.93
N TYR A 1140 -20.40 -27.28 28.51
CA TYR A 1140 -19.54 -27.45 27.35
C TYR A 1140 -20.15 -28.47 26.40
N SER A 1141 -19.84 -28.38 25.12
CA SER A 1141 -20.31 -29.36 24.14
C SER A 1141 -19.15 -30.13 23.54
N VAL A 1142 -19.30 -31.44 23.41
CA VAL A 1142 -18.37 -32.28 22.66
C VAL A 1142 -19.03 -32.62 21.34
N ARG A 1143 -18.34 -32.34 20.23
CA ARG A 1143 -18.86 -32.60 18.88
C ARG A 1143 -19.15 -34.08 18.68
N ALA A 1144 -20.16 -34.39 17.87
CA ALA A 1144 -20.31 -35.74 17.33
C ALA A 1144 -19.08 -36.07 16.48
N PRO A 1145 -18.56 -37.32 16.52
CA PRO A 1145 -17.44 -37.72 15.67
C PRO A 1145 -17.74 -37.43 14.19
N GLY A 1146 -17.02 -36.47 13.59
CA GLY A 1146 -17.20 -36.04 12.20
C GLY A 1146 -17.97 -34.73 11.98
N ASP A 1147 -18.42 -34.04 13.03
CA ASP A 1147 -19.08 -32.73 12.94
C ASP A 1147 -18.06 -31.56 12.90
N SER A 1148 -18.05 -30.81 11.80
CA SER A 1148 -17.08 -29.74 11.50
C SER A 1148 -17.68 -28.32 11.49
N THR A 1149 -18.90 -28.14 11.99
CA THR A 1149 -19.60 -26.85 12.03
C THR A 1149 -18.88 -25.77 12.86
N ALA A 1150 -18.79 -24.52 12.39
CA ALA A 1150 -18.13 -23.42 13.11
C ALA A 1150 -18.96 -22.91 14.31
N LEU A 1151 -18.31 -22.31 15.31
CA LEU A 1151 -18.94 -21.88 16.57
C LEU A 1151 -19.73 -20.58 16.40
N VAL A 1152 -20.94 -20.51 16.97
CA VAL A 1152 -21.67 -19.26 17.22
C VAL A 1152 -21.71 -19.05 18.74
N GLN A 1153 -21.12 -17.97 19.25
CA GLN A 1153 -21.41 -17.48 20.60
C GLN A 1153 -22.62 -16.55 20.53
N SER A 1154 -23.69 -16.86 21.26
CA SER A 1154 -24.72 -15.86 21.55
C SER A 1154 -24.36 -15.13 22.85
N GLU A 1155 -24.14 -13.83 22.78
CA GLU A 1155 -24.16 -12.98 23.98
C GLU A 1155 -25.58 -12.91 24.55
N GLY A 1156 -25.72 -13.09 25.87
CA GLY A 1156 -26.94 -12.75 26.61
C GLY A 1156 -27.70 -13.96 27.19
N GLY A 1157 -27.49 -14.22 28.48
CA GLY A 1157 -28.33 -15.14 29.24
C GLY A 1157 -29.74 -14.59 29.42
N MET A 1158 -30.74 -15.23 28.79
CA MET A 1158 -32.12 -15.27 29.28
C MET A 1158 -32.84 -16.48 28.68
N LEU A 1159 -33.19 -17.46 29.51
CA LEU A 1159 -33.99 -18.64 29.14
C LEU A 1159 -35.46 -18.23 28.93
N LEU A 1160 -36.00 -18.49 27.74
CA LEU A 1160 -37.44 -18.73 27.55
C LEU A 1160 -37.64 -20.25 27.52
N ASP A 1161 -38.39 -20.75 28.50
CA ASP A 1161 -38.78 -22.15 28.64
C ASP A 1161 -39.88 -22.49 27.61
N TYR A 1162 -39.62 -23.46 26.74
CA TYR A 1162 -40.63 -24.10 25.89
C TYR A 1162 -40.69 -25.60 26.20
N SER A 1163 -41.14 -25.95 27.40
CA SER A 1163 -41.75 -27.25 27.63
C SER A 1163 -43.17 -27.25 27.06
N ASN A 1164 -43.39 -27.86 25.90
CA ASN A 1164 -44.57 -28.68 25.58
C ASN A 1164 -44.39 -29.34 24.20
N GLY A 1165 -44.26 -30.66 24.22
CA GLY A 1165 -44.09 -31.48 23.03
C GLY A 1165 -45.35 -31.54 22.18
N GLU A 1166 -45.21 -31.10 20.93
CA GLU A 1166 -46.08 -31.43 19.78
C GLU A 1166 -45.15 -31.51 18.54
N PRO A 1167 -45.35 -32.49 17.63
CA PRO A 1167 -44.51 -32.62 16.44
C PRO A 1167 -44.80 -31.53 15.39
N TRP A 1168 -43.71 -31.00 14.83
CA TRP A 1168 -43.62 -29.86 13.92
C TRP A 1168 -44.35 -30.06 12.57
N ASN A 1169 -45.05 -29.03 12.10
CA ASN A 1169 -45.75 -28.96 10.79
C ASN A 1169 -45.07 -27.91 9.88
N PRO A 1170 -44.51 -28.29 8.71
CA PRO A 1170 -43.80 -27.39 7.81
C PRO A 1170 -44.75 -26.65 6.87
N LYS A 1171 -45.46 -25.64 7.40
CA LYS A 1171 -46.03 -24.56 6.59
C LYS A 1171 -45.94 -23.26 7.37
N HIS A 1172 -44.72 -22.77 7.55
CA HIS A 1172 -44.36 -21.35 7.44
C HIS A 1172 -42.85 -21.25 7.68
N PHE A 1173 -42.15 -20.97 6.57
CA PHE A 1173 -40.72 -20.70 6.37
C PHE A 1173 -39.77 -21.89 6.49
#